data_AF-A0A850NJU8-F1
#
_entry.id   AF-A0A850NJU8-F1
#
_cell.length_a   1.000
_cell.length_b   1.000
_cell.length_c   1.000
_cell.angle_alpha   90.00
_cell.angle_beta   90.00
_cell.angle_gamma   90.00
#
_symmetry.space_group_name_H-M   'P 1'
#
loop_
_entity.id
_entity.type
_entity.pdbx_description
1 polymer ?
#
loop_
_entity_poly.entity_id
_entity_poly.type
_entity_poly.pdbx_seq_one_letter_code
_entity_poly.pdbx_strand_id
1 'polypeptide(L)'
;MSSIEKLDLSSPDLVNENFEKLAALFPNCVTEGTDGKAIDFDLLKQELNHAVVEGNKERYRLEWPGKREAIVTANLPLNKTLRPIRKSSSDFENTQNLYLEGDNLEVLKLLQESYLGKIKMIYIDPPYNTGNDFVYKDNFTKELQKELIDSGQKDEYNQRLIANPETSGRYHSDWLSMMYPRLKLARNLLTDDGVIFISIGEQEVHNLRSICNEIFGEINFIGGAGRISKKANNKGDYWAPNFDHVLTYCKIREYCTPFFGGINYSAYQETDQSGSRAGEKYQSVRLYMSSLDPRPNQRYFIECPDGSFVIPPGDVFPTEKKDGAFITPQSNRDKVWRWSYTSYLQKKDEIVVKRVKSSNLVDQDGKPAKWNVFTKTYLNDVIAKSSATPNNFIENHINQKASHELKKIDIPFTFAKPTSLIEFLAECCRLDSDDILLDFFSGSGSSAHAILNLNAKDNGKRKYIQVQIPIDTEENSLARKEGYEKITDLGKERIQRAASSIKKETNADIDYGFRVYHVDSSNMQDVFYTPQEYDQGQLDLLADNVKPDRTSDDLLAQVMLDWGLPLSLKIERATIAGKEVFKVEENSLYACFDTGIDEAFAKVIAADAPLRIVFKDNGFKDDTAKTNVKQLLKQLSPETEMKVI
;
A
#
# COMPACT_ATOMS: atom_id res chain seq x y z
N MET A 1 45.02 15.25 -13.08
CA MET A 1 45.49 15.55 -11.72
C MET A 1 44.50 14.92 -10.76
N SER A 2 44.92 13.85 -10.08
CA SER A 2 44.10 13.19 -9.05
C SER A 2 44.03 14.14 -7.86
N SER A 3 42.81 14.54 -7.48
CA SER A 3 42.58 15.26 -6.23
C SER A 3 42.77 14.27 -5.09
N ILE A 4 43.78 14.52 -4.26
CA ILE A 4 43.98 13.83 -2.99
C ILE A 4 42.76 14.14 -2.11
N GLU A 5 41.95 13.13 -1.81
CA GLU A 5 40.97 13.20 -0.73
C GLU A 5 41.73 13.43 0.58
N LYS A 6 41.46 14.57 1.22
CA LYS A 6 41.95 14.82 2.57
C LYS A 6 41.09 13.99 3.52
N LEU A 7 41.75 13.21 4.39
CA LEU A 7 41.12 12.60 5.54
C LEU A 7 40.48 13.69 6.41
N ASP A 8 39.16 13.64 6.53
CA ASP A 8 38.43 14.43 7.51
C ASP A 8 38.76 13.85 8.90
N LEU A 9 39.44 14.65 9.71
CA LEU A 9 39.90 14.28 11.06
C LEU A 9 38.88 14.64 12.14
N SER A 10 37.65 14.99 11.76
CA SER A 10 36.57 15.24 12.69
C SER A 10 35.84 13.95 13.06
N SER A 11 35.51 13.79 14.34
CA SER A 11 34.60 12.74 14.80
C SER A 11 33.20 12.96 14.21
N PRO A 12 32.41 11.90 13.92
CA PRO A 12 31.05 12.05 13.42
C PRO A 12 30.22 12.99 14.30
N ASP A 13 29.44 13.87 13.68
CA ASP A 13 28.49 14.72 14.40
C ASP A 13 27.32 13.88 14.88
N LEU A 14 27.51 13.26 16.06
CA LEU A 14 26.52 12.42 16.71
C LEU A 14 25.22 13.18 16.98
N VAL A 15 25.26 14.51 17.11
CA VAL A 15 24.05 15.33 17.31
C VAL A 15 23.24 15.34 16.03
N ASN A 16 23.88 15.57 14.89
CA ASN A 16 23.20 15.54 13.60
C ASN A 16 22.72 14.13 13.23
N GLU A 17 23.50 13.08 13.50
CA GLU A 17 23.04 11.70 13.32
C GLU A 17 21.83 11.36 14.19
N ASN A 18 21.83 11.79 15.46
CA ASN A 18 20.70 11.58 16.35
C ASN A 18 19.48 12.40 15.92
N PHE A 19 19.70 13.61 15.40
CA PHE A 19 18.66 14.43 14.80
C PHE A 19 18.03 13.72 13.61
N GLU A 20 18.82 13.24 12.65
CA GLU A 20 18.33 12.52 11.47
C GLU A 20 17.59 11.23 11.86
N LYS A 21 18.09 10.47 12.85
CA LYS A 21 17.40 9.30 13.39
C LYS A 21 16.04 9.67 14.00
N LEU A 22 15.99 10.71 14.84
CA LEU A 22 14.74 11.18 15.45
C LEU A 22 13.78 11.76 14.41
N ALA A 23 14.28 12.48 13.41
CA ALA A 23 13.49 13.04 12.32
C ALA A 23 12.92 11.95 11.40
N ALA A 24 13.66 10.87 11.16
CA ALA A 24 13.18 9.72 10.41
C ALA A 24 12.09 8.94 11.16
N LEU A 25 12.27 8.76 12.47
CA LEU A 25 11.32 8.05 13.34
C LEU A 25 10.07 8.88 13.64
N PHE A 26 10.23 10.16 13.97
CA PHE A 26 9.19 11.09 14.39
C PHE A 26 9.20 12.37 13.52
N PRO A 27 8.85 12.25 12.22
CA PRO A 27 8.88 13.39 11.30
C PRO A 27 7.90 14.50 11.69
N ASN A 28 6.80 14.17 12.36
CA ASN A 28 5.85 15.14 12.90
C ASN A 28 6.48 16.02 13.99
N CYS A 29 7.52 15.53 14.68
CA CYS A 29 8.26 16.30 15.67
C CYS A 29 9.31 17.22 15.03
N VAL A 30 9.53 17.18 13.71
CA VAL A 30 10.47 18.10 13.05
C VAL A 30 9.79 19.44 12.82
N THR A 31 10.47 20.51 13.23
CA THR A 31 9.97 21.88 13.15
C THR A 31 11.08 22.84 12.71
N GLU A 32 10.73 24.09 12.42
CA GLU A 32 11.71 25.14 12.12
C GLU A 32 12.10 25.90 13.40
N GLY A 33 13.41 26.04 13.61
CA GLY A 33 14.03 26.84 14.65
C GLY A 33 14.88 27.97 14.06
N THR A 34 15.52 28.76 14.93
CA THR A 34 16.36 29.90 14.54
C THR A 34 17.56 29.53 13.66
N ASP A 35 18.03 28.29 13.75
CA ASP A 35 19.25 27.81 13.08
C ASP A 35 18.98 26.68 12.06
N GLY A 36 17.72 26.46 11.68
CA GLY A 36 17.31 25.41 10.73
C GLY A 36 16.29 24.42 11.31
N LYS A 37 16.30 23.18 10.82
CA LYS A 37 15.40 22.12 11.34
C LYS A 37 15.75 21.79 12.79
N ALA A 38 14.74 21.63 13.64
CA ALA A 38 14.86 21.29 15.05
C ALA A 38 13.81 20.24 15.43
N ILE A 39 13.99 19.56 16.57
CA ILE A 39 13.00 18.64 17.13
C ILE A 39 12.12 19.38 18.13
N ASP A 40 10.81 19.23 17.97
CA ASP A 40 9.79 19.64 18.92
C ASP A 40 9.77 18.66 20.09
N PHE A 41 10.45 19.04 21.17
CA PHE A 41 10.52 18.23 22.38
C PHE A 41 9.17 18.06 23.08
N ASP A 42 8.23 19.00 22.93
CA ASP A 42 6.90 18.87 23.52
C ASP A 42 6.08 17.82 22.77
N LEU A 43 6.15 17.83 21.42
CA LEU A 43 5.50 16.81 20.60
C LEU A 43 6.19 15.45 20.73
N LEU A 44 7.52 15.42 20.77
CA LEU A 44 8.27 14.19 21.03
C LEU A 44 7.90 13.62 22.40
N LYS A 45 7.78 14.47 23.43
CA LYS A 45 7.33 14.06 24.76
C LYS A 45 5.89 13.54 24.75
N GLN A 46 5.01 14.09 23.92
CA GLN A 46 3.66 13.56 23.71
C GLN A 46 3.67 12.20 22.99
N GLU A 47 4.53 12.02 22.00
CA GLU A 47 4.69 10.74 21.28
C GLU A 47 5.23 9.62 22.18
N LEU A 48 6.06 9.99 23.15
CA LEU A 48 6.66 9.08 24.13
C LEU A 48 5.83 8.91 25.41
N ASN A 49 4.62 9.47 25.49
CA ASN A 49 3.80 9.45 26.70
C ASN A 49 2.33 9.15 26.41
N HIS A 50 1.70 8.33 27.27
CA HIS A 50 0.30 7.96 27.15
C HIS A 50 -0.67 9.05 27.69
N ALA A 51 -0.17 10.06 28.41
CA ALA A 51 -0.95 11.18 28.92
C ALA A 51 -0.79 12.45 28.06
N VAL A 52 -1.78 13.35 28.08
CA VAL A 52 -1.74 14.62 27.35
C VAL A 52 -0.76 15.59 28.02
N VAL A 53 0.22 16.07 27.27
CA VAL A 53 1.23 17.05 27.68
C VAL A 53 0.82 18.44 27.15
N GLU A 54 0.74 19.45 28.02
CA GLU A 54 0.52 20.84 27.59
C GLU A 54 1.81 21.48 27.10
N GLY A 55 1.77 22.14 25.94
CA GLY A 55 2.90 22.86 25.35
C GLY A 55 2.48 24.23 24.79
N ASN A 56 3.34 25.23 24.98
CA ASN A 56 3.15 26.63 24.57
C ASN A 56 4.20 27.02 23.51
N LYS A 57 3.79 27.13 22.23
CA LYS A 57 4.38 27.96 21.15
C LYS A 57 3.52 27.89 19.88
N GLU A 58 3.25 29.02 19.23
CA GLU A 58 2.52 29.10 17.95
C GLU A 58 3.43 28.69 16.78
N ARG A 59 3.01 27.68 16.01
CA ARG A 59 3.67 27.15 14.80
C ARG A 59 2.61 26.70 13.80
N TYR A 60 2.96 26.57 12.51
CA TYR A 60 2.05 25.99 11.52
C TYR A 60 1.75 24.53 11.88
N ARG A 61 0.48 24.24 12.16
CA ARG A 61 -0.01 22.88 12.47
C ARG A 61 -1.48 22.78 12.08
N LEU A 62 -1.90 21.60 11.61
CA LEU A 62 -3.33 21.29 11.49
C LEU A 62 -3.85 20.97 12.89
N GLU A 63 -4.88 21.68 13.35
CA GLU A 63 -5.54 21.42 14.63
C GLU A 63 -7.02 21.12 14.43
N TRP A 64 -7.53 20.14 15.20
CA TRP A 64 -8.96 19.83 15.26
C TRP A 64 -9.30 19.25 16.64
N PRO A 65 -10.55 19.42 17.13
CA PRO A 65 -11.04 18.74 18.32
C PRO A 65 -10.92 17.21 18.17
N GLY A 66 -10.21 16.53 19.09
CA GLY A 66 -9.98 15.08 19.01
C GLY A 66 -8.59 14.67 18.52
N LYS A 67 -7.74 15.61 18.07
CA LYS A 67 -6.41 15.30 17.56
C LYS A 67 -5.52 14.56 18.56
N ARG A 68 -5.48 15.05 19.82
CA ARG A 68 -4.63 14.47 20.87
C ARG A 68 -5.05 13.05 21.20
N GLU A 69 -6.35 12.82 21.26
CA GLU A 69 -6.96 11.51 21.48
C GLU A 69 -6.64 10.56 20.32
N ALA A 70 -6.70 11.02 19.08
CA ALA A 70 -6.33 10.25 17.89
C ALA A 70 -4.85 9.80 17.93
N ILE A 71 -3.93 10.69 18.35
CA ILE A 71 -2.51 10.36 18.55
C ILE A 71 -2.35 9.28 19.62
N VAL A 72 -2.97 9.46 20.79
CA VAL A 72 -2.90 8.50 21.90
C VAL A 72 -3.47 7.15 21.48
N THR A 73 -4.58 7.15 20.73
CA THR A 73 -5.26 5.93 20.30
C THR A 73 -4.36 5.05 19.44
N ALA A 74 -3.51 5.62 18.59
CA ALA A 74 -2.52 4.84 17.84
C ALA A 74 -1.54 4.09 18.75
N ASN A 75 -1.15 4.72 19.87
CA ASN A 75 -0.12 4.23 20.79
C ASN A 75 -0.67 3.37 21.95
N LEU A 76 -2.00 3.28 22.11
CA LEU A 76 -2.61 2.46 23.17
C LEU A 76 -2.39 0.96 22.92
N PRO A 77 -1.97 0.18 23.93
CA PRO A 77 -1.85 -1.26 23.82
C PRO A 77 -3.22 -1.90 23.56
N LEU A 78 -3.24 -2.99 22.81
CA LEU A 78 -4.45 -3.71 22.44
C LEU A 78 -4.45 -5.10 23.10
N ASN A 79 -5.48 -5.40 23.89
CA ASN A 79 -5.68 -6.72 24.49
C ASN A 79 -6.66 -7.56 23.64
N LYS A 80 -6.30 -7.80 22.38
CA LYS A 80 -7.08 -8.58 21.40
C LYS A 80 -6.15 -9.50 20.62
N THR A 81 -6.74 -10.44 19.87
CA THR A 81 -6.01 -11.39 19.03
C THR A 81 -6.68 -11.58 17.69
N LEU A 82 -6.04 -12.35 16.80
CA LEU A 82 -6.60 -12.81 15.53
C LEU A 82 -6.87 -14.31 15.60
N ARG A 83 -8.12 -14.70 15.42
CA ARG A 83 -8.54 -16.10 15.42
C ARG A 83 -8.77 -16.63 14.01
N PRO A 84 -8.18 -17.77 13.62
CA PRO A 84 -8.33 -18.31 12.28
C PRO A 84 -9.71 -18.95 12.04
N ILE A 85 -10.31 -18.64 10.88
CA ILE A 85 -11.58 -19.23 10.43
C ILE A 85 -11.31 -20.17 9.24
N ARG A 86 -10.94 -21.41 9.53
CA ARG A 86 -10.61 -22.42 8.50
C ARG A 86 -11.74 -22.65 7.49
N LYS A 87 -13.00 -22.68 7.96
CA LYS A 87 -14.18 -22.92 7.09
C LYS A 87 -14.39 -21.84 6.02
N SER A 88 -13.96 -20.61 6.30
CA SER A 88 -14.09 -19.48 5.37
C SER A 88 -12.80 -19.22 4.58
N SER A 89 -11.76 -20.02 4.83
CA SER A 89 -10.47 -19.91 4.16
C SER A 89 -10.37 -20.84 2.96
N SER A 90 -9.47 -20.53 2.03
CA SER A 90 -9.13 -21.36 0.88
C SER A 90 -7.64 -21.68 0.90
N ASP A 91 -7.28 -22.96 0.78
CA ASP A 91 -5.90 -23.45 0.87
C ASP A 91 -5.15 -22.97 2.12
N PHE A 92 -5.77 -23.15 3.29
CA PHE A 92 -5.31 -22.57 4.55
C PHE A 92 -3.85 -22.89 4.86
N GLU A 93 -3.35 -24.10 4.61
CA GLU A 93 -1.99 -24.46 5.02
C GLU A 93 -0.89 -23.82 4.15
N ASN A 94 -1.16 -23.56 2.87
CA ASN A 94 -0.14 -23.14 1.90
C ASN A 94 -0.27 -21.68 1.45
N THR A 95 -1.47 -21.12 1.46
CA THR A 95 -1.67 -19.75 0.97
C THR A 95 -0.95 -18.72 1.81
N GLN A 96 -0.42 -17.70 1.15
CA GLN A 96 0.26 -16.57 1.77
C GLN A 96 -0.60 -15.31 1.80
N ASN A 97 -1.82 -15.39 1.29
CA ASN A 97 -2.78 -14.29 1.25
C ASN A 97 -3.66 -14.27 2.50
N LEU A 98 -4.00 -13.07 2.98
CA LEU A 98 -4.78 -12.87 4.20
C LEU A 98 -6.05 -12.04 3.96
N TYR A 99 -7.13 -12.43 4.63
CA TYR A 99 -8.37 -11.69 4.75
C TYR A 99 -8.73 -11.54 6.23
N LEU A 100 -8.60 -10.33 6.78
CA LEU A 100 -8.73 -10.04 8.20
C LEU A 100 -10.06 -9.31 8.46
N GLU A 101 -10.90 -9.92 9.29
CA GLU A 101 -12.22 -9.38 9.68
C GLU A 101 -12.13 -8.64 11.01
N GLY A 102 -12.40 -7.34 11.01
CA GLY A 102 -12.38 -6.54 12.24
C GLY A 102 -12.22 -5.05 11.97
N ASP A 103 -12.22 -4.25 13.05
CA ASP A 103 -11.85 -2.83 12.91
C ASP A 103 -10.40 -2.75 12.43
N ASN A 104 -10.19 -2.03 11.33
CA ASN A 104 -8.88 -1.89 10.72
C ASN A 104 -7.84 -1.25 11.64
N LEU A 105 -8.23 -0.38 12.58
CA LEU A 105 -7.31 0.16 13.58
C LEU A 105 -6.76 -0.94 14.50
N GLU A 106 -7.62 -1.85 14.95
CA GLU A 106 -7.22 -2.97 15.81
C GLU A 106 -6.33 -3.95 15.05
N VAL A 107 -6.71 -4.28 13.81
CA VAL A 107 -5.90 -5.15 12.95
C VAL A 107 -4.54 -4.53 12.68
N LEU A 108 -4.47 -3.25 12.30
CA LEU A 108 -3.20 -2.56 12.04
C LEU A 108 -2.27 -2.59 13.26
N LYS A 109 -2.81 -2.50 14.49
CA LYS A 109 -2.05 -2.69 15.74
C LYS A 109 -1.50 -4.11 15.88
N LEU A 110 -2.32 -5.13 15.65
CA LEU A 110 -1.90 -6.53 15.73
C LEU A 110 -0.84 -6.88 14.68
N LEU A 111 -0.86 -6.23 13.52
CA LEU A 111 0.12 -6.45 12.46
C LEU A 111 1.45 -5.71 12.66
N GLN A 112 1.56 -4.79 13.64
CA GLN A 112 2.78 -3.97 13.79
C GLN A 112 4.03 -4.83 13.93
N GLU A 113 4.05 -5.81 14.83
CA GLU A 113 5.24 -6.64 15.08
C GLU A 113 5.55 -7.59 13.91
N SER A 114 4.52 -8.21 13.34
CA SER A 114 4.68 -9.25 12.32
C SER A 114 4.97 -8.73 10.92
N TYR A 115 4.54 -7.50 10.61
CA TYR A 115 4.65 -6.88 9.28
C TYR A 115 5.38 -5.53 9.27
N LEU A 116 6.09 -5.17 10.35
CA LEU A 116 6.91 -3.95 10.40
C LEU A 116 7.85 -3.88 9.20
N GLY A 117 7.74 -2.83 8.39
CA GLY A 117 8.64 -2.64 7.25
C GLY A 117 8.53 -3.66 6.12
N LYS A 118 7.43 -4.43 6.01
CA LYS A 118 7.28 -5.53 5.01
C LYS A 118 6.30 -5.23 3.88
N ILE A 119 5.53 -4.15 3.95
CA ILE A 119 4.49 -3.83 2.96
C ILE A 119 5.06 -2.92 1.88
N LYS A 120 5.04 -3.36 0.62
CA LYS A 120 5.51 -2.54 -0.50
C LYS A 120 4.49 -1.50 -0.93
N MET A 121 3.22 -1.91 -1.01
CA MET A 121 2.15 -1.09 -1.53
C MET A 121 0.96 -1.11 -0.57
N ILE A 122 0.47 0.07 -0.22
CA ILE A 122 -0.83 0.25 0.42
C ILE A 122 -1.76 0.90 -0.59
N TYR A 123 -2.94 0.32 -0.79
CA TYR A 123 -4.03 0.99 -1.49
C TYR A 123 -5.24 1.01 -0.55
N ILE A 124 -5.85 2.17 -0.37
CA ILE A 124 -7.07 2.30 0.42
C ILE A 124 -8.10 3.19 -0.27
N ASP A 125 -9.36 2.82 -0.07
CA ASP A 125 -10.54 3.56 -0.51
C ASP A 125 -11.41 3.88 0.72
N PRO A 126 -10.96 4.81 1.59
CA PRO A 126 -11.71 5.18 2.79
C PRO A 126 -13.07 5.83 2.42
N PRO A 127 -14.02 5.92 3.37
CA PRO A 127 -15.26 6.65 3.13
C PRO A 127 -14.96 8.11 2.77
N TYR A 128 -15.56 8.63 1.70
CA TYR A 128 -15.27 9.98 1.17
C TYR A 128 -15.86 11.13 2.00
N ASN A 129 -16.50 10.82 3.13
CA ASN A 129 -17.26 11.76 3.93
C ASN A 129 -18.24 12.58 3.09
N THR A 130 -19.29 11.96 2.53
CA THR A 130 -20.30 12.66 1.71
C THR A 130 -21.58 12.96 2.50
N GLY A 131 -21.52 12.96 3.83
CA GLY A 131 -22.69 13.14 4.70
C GLY A 131 -23.55 11.89 4.94
N ASN A 132 -23.17 10.73 4.39
CA ASN A 132 -23.80 9.43 4.67
C ASN A 132 -23.04 8.67 5.77
N ASP A 133 -23.70 7.71 6.41
CA ASP A 133 -23.17 6.90 7.50
C ASP A 133 -21.81 6.25 7.17
N PHE A 134 -20.83 6.42 8.06
CA PHE A 134 -19.62 5.57 8.08
C PHE A 134 -19.44 4.95 9.47
N VAL A 135 -19.11 3.66 9.48
CA VAL A 135 -19.10 2.82 10.68
C VAL A 135 -17.67 2.59 11.15
N TYR A 136 -17.19 3.41 12.10
CA TYR A 136 -15.95 3.17 12.84
C TYR A 136 -16.14 3.61 14.29
N LYS A 137 -15.79 2.74 15.24
CA LYS A 137 -15.92 3.00 16.68
C LYS A 137 -14.57 3.37 17.25
N ASP A 138 -14.27 4.65 17.39
CA ASP A 138 -13.24 5.05 18.34
C ASP A 138 -13.89 5.04 19.73
N ASN A 139 -13.45 4.11 20.59
CA ASN A 139 -13.98 4.01 21.96
C ASN A 139 -13.49 5.22 22.78
N PHE A 140 -14.29 6.28 22.78
CA PHE A 140 -14.04 7.46 23.60
C PHE A 140 -14.25 7.18 25.10
N THR A 141 -13.63 8.03 25.93
CA THR A 141 -13.65 8.02 27.40
C THR A 141 -15.05 8.01 28.02
N LYS A 142 -15.16 7.56 29.28
CA LYS A 142 -16.41 7.39 30.03
C LYS A 142 -17.31 8.64 30.09
N GLU A 143 -16.75 9.84 30.04
CA GLU A 143 -17.52 11.10 30.08
C GLU A 143 -18.29 11.34 28.78
N LEU A 144 -17.66 11.10 27.61
CA LEU A 144 -18.33 11.21 26.31
C LEU A 144 -19.38 10.11 26.14
N GLN A 145 -19.12 8.91 26.67
CA GLN A 145 -20.11 7.82 26.63
C GLN A 145 -21.37 8.16 27.43
N LYS A 146 -21.23 8.90 28.54
CA LYS A 146 -22.35 9.33 29.36
C LYS A 146 -23.19 10.40 28.65
N GLU A 147 -22.56 11.40 28.02
CA GLU A 147 -23.26 12.38 27.16
C GLU A 147 -23.99 11.73 25.97
N LEU A 148 -23.41 10.68 25.38
CA LEU A 148 -23.98 9.97 24.24
C LEU A 148 -25.16 9.06 24.62
N ILE A 149 -25.19 8.55 25.85
CA ILE A 149 -26.33 7.79 26.39
C ILE A 149 -27.44 8.76 26.82
N ASP A 150 -27.08 9.84 27.52
CA ASP A 150 -28.04 10.86 28.00
C ASP A 150 -28.72 11.64 26.86
N SER A 151 -28.10 11.69 25.68
CA SER A 151 -28.66 12.30 24.46
C SER A 151 -29.47 11.33 23.57
N GLY A 152 -29.62 10.06 23.97
CA GLY A 152 -30.38 9.05 23.22
C GLY A 152 -29.67 8.52 21.96
N GLN A 153 -28.34 8.66 21.88
CA GLN A 153 -27.52 8.35 20.69
C GLN A 153 -26.88 6.95 20.73
N LYS A 154 -27.36 6.06 21.60
CA LYS A 154 -27.01 4.63 21.72
C LYS A 154 -28.24 3.79 22.12
N ASP A 155 -28.30 2.54 21.65
CA ASP A 155 -29.20 1.50 22.17
C ASP A 155 -28.48 0.53 23.14
N GLU A 156 -29.24 -0.37 23.77
CA GLU A 156 -28.75 -1.38 24.73
C GLU A 156 -27.77 -2.40 24.14
N TYR A 157 -27.61 -2.43 22.81
CA TYR A 157 -26.74 -3.36 22.08
C TYR A 157 -25.46 -2.72 21.55
N ASN A 158 -25.21 -1.44 21.87
CA ASN A 158 -23.92 -0.76 21.68
C ASN A 158 -23.47 -0.73 20.20
N GLN A 159 -24.39 -0.85 19.24
CA GLN A 159 -24.14 -0.67 17.81
C GLN A 159 -24.41 0.80 17.43
N ARG A 160 -23.52 1.39 16.62
CA ARG A 160 -23.64 2.79 16.20
C ARG A 160 -23.49 2.85 14.68
N LEU A 161 -24.59 3.08 13.99
CA LEU A 161 -24.63 3.76 12.69
C LEU A 161 -24.81 5.25 13.06
N ILE A 162 -23.74 6.05 13.09
CA ILE A 162 -23.95 7.51 13.20
C ILE A 162 -23.87 8.06 11.78
N ALA A 163 -24.94 8.71 11.35
CA ALA A 163 -24.84 9.70 10.29
C ALA A 163 -23.87 10.80 10.75
N ASN A 164 -22.84 11.09 9.97
CA ASN A 164 -22.05 12.30 10.17
C ASN A 164 -22.59 13.38 9.20
N PRO A 165 -23.68 14.08 9.55
CA PRO A 165 -24.29 15.03 8.64
C PRO A 165 -23.33 16.20 8.42
N GLU A 166 -23.36 16.77 7.21
CA GLU A 166 -22.56 17.96 6.86
C GLU A 166 -22.82 19.17 7.79
N THR A 167 -23.98 19.19 8.46
CA THR A 167 -24.35 20.22 9.43
C THR A 167 -23.69 20.04 10.81
N SER A 168 -22.99 18.92 11.04
CA SER A 168 -22.28 18.66 12.30
C SER A 168 -21.09 19.61 12.45
N GLY A 169 -21.00 20.30 13.60
CA GLY A 169 -19.83 21.12 13.94
C GLY A 169 -18.53 20.34 14.09
N ARG A 170 -18.58 19.00 14.08
CA ARG A 170 -17.42 18.09 14.12
C ARG A 170 -17.22 17.27 12.84
N TYR A 171 -17.94 17.61 11.78
CA TYR A 171 -17.99 16.84 10.54
C TYR A 171 -16.62 16.37 10.03
N HIS A 172 -15.68 17.31 9.82
CA HIS A 172 -14.31 16.97 9.40
C HIS A 172 -13.46 16.40 10.53
N SER A 173 -13.70 16.82 11.77
CA SER A 173 -12.92 16.40 12.95
C SER A 173 -13.08 14.91 13.24
N ASP A 174 -14.29 14.38 13.08
CA ASP A 174 -14.59 12.97 13.30
C ASP A 174 -13.91 12.10 12.23
N TRP A 175 -13.93 12.53 10.97
CA TRP A 175 -13.25 11.82 9.88
C TRP A 175 -11.73 11.84 10.06
N LEU A 176 -11.16 12.99 10.41
CA LEU A 176 -9.74 13.14 10.71
C LEU A 176 -9.31 12.25 11.88
N SER A 177 -10.11 12.19 12.95
CA SER A 177 -9.81 11.37 14.13
C SER A 177 -9.83 9.88 13.83
N MET A 178 -10.69 9.45 12.91
CA MET A 178 -10.72 8.07 12.41
C MET A 178 -9.50 7.76 11.53
N MET A 179 -9.15 8.64 10.58
CA MET A 179 -8.08 8.37 9.61
C MET A 179 -6.67 8.49 10.18
N TYR A 180 -6.43 9.45 11.07
CA TYR A 180 -5.09 9.75 11.59
C TYR A 180 -4.36 8.54 12.21
N PRO A 181 -4.93 7.82 13.20
CA PRO A 181 -4.22 6.69 13.83
C PRO A 181 -3.99 5.54 12.85
N ARG A 182 -4.93 5.32 11.92
CA ARG A 182 -4.83 4.27 10.89
C ARG A 182 -3.68 4.56 9.93
N LEU A 183 -3.57 5.79 9.43
CA LEU A 183 -2.47 6.21 8.54
C LEU A 183 -1.12 6.18 9.26
N LYS A 184 -1.08 6.55 10.54
CA LYS A 184 0.15 6.49 11.35
C LYS A 184 0.67 5.05 11.49
N LEU A 185 -0.21 4.11 11.83
CA LEU A 185 0.16 2.69 11.92
C LEU A 185 0.49 2.09 10.55
N ALA A 186 -0.22 2.49 9.49
CA ALA A 186 0.04 2.06 8.13
C ALA A 186 1.44 2.47 7.65
N ARG A 187 1.92 3.67 8.01
CA ARG A 187 3.28 4.14 7.68
C ARG A 187 4.36 3.21 8.21
N ASN A 188 4.19 2.66 9.41
CA ASN A 188 5.17 1.76 10.03
C ASN A 188 5.32 0.44 9.26
N LEU A 189 4.22 -0.05 8.69
CA LEU A 189 4.19 -1.31 7.96
C LEU A 189 4.89 -1.23 6.59
N LEU A 190 5.03 -0.03 6.03
CA LEU A 190 5.66 0.18 4.72
C LEU A 190 7.16 -0.16 4.74
N THR A 191 7.66 -0.80 3.69
CA THR A 191 9.10 -0.83 3.37
C THR A 191 9.62 0.61 3.16
N ASP A 192 10.93 0.81 3.21
CA ASP A 192 11.52 2.15 3.06
C ASP A 192 11.25 2.79 1.70
N ASP A 193 11.16 1.96 0.66
CA ASP A 193 10.75 2.30 -0.70
C ASP A 193 9.23 2.09 -0.95
N GLY A 194 8.46 1.87 0.10
CA GLY A 194 7.04 1.56 0.07
C GLY A 194 6.18 2.79 -0.22
N VAL A 195 5.02 2.55 -0.86
CA VAL A 195 4.12 3.61 -1.36
C VAL A 195 2.69 3.36 -0.87
N ILE A 196 2.02 4.44 -0.46
CA ILE A 196 0.58 4.44 -0.17
C ILE A 196 -0.17 5.27 -1.21
N PHE A 197 -1.26 4.68 -1.73
CA PHE A 197 -2.24 5.31 -2.60
C PHE A 197 -3.58 5.40 -1.88
N ILE A 198 -4.17 6.60 -1.85
CA ILE A 198 -5.42 6.85 -1.14
C ILE A 198 -6.43 7.47 -2.09
N SER A 199 -7.50 6.73 -2.40
CA SER A 199 -8.65 7.27 -3.11
C SER A 199 -9.46 8.19 -2.20
N ILE A 200 -9.83 9.37 -2.68
CA ILE A 200 -10.59 10.33 -1.88
C ILE A 200 -11.48 11.23 -2.75
N GLY A 201 -12.61 11.65 -2.20
CA GLY A 201 -13.48 12.67 -2.78
C GLY A 201 -12.95 14.10 -2.59
N GLU A 202 -13.63 15.05 -3.21
CA GLU A 202 -13.31 16.48 -3.09
C GLU A 202 -13.50 17.03 -1.67
N GLN A 203 -14.39 16.41 -0.89
CA GLN A 203 -14.77 16.83 0.47
C GLN A 203 -13.60 16.82 1.45
N GLU A 204 -12.73 15.82 1.36
CA GLU A 204 -11.67 15.57 2.35
C GLU A 204 -10.26 15.60 1.76
N VAL A 205 -10.09 15.84 0.46
CA VAL A 205 -8.77 15.77 -0.20
C VAL A 205 -7.72 16.69 0.46
N HIS A 206 -8.12 17.90 0.89
CA HIS A 206 -7.21 18.85 1.55
C HIS A 206 -6.88 18.46 2.99
N ASN A 207 -7.88 17.97 3.73
CA ASN A 207 -7.72 17.49 5.10
C ASN A 207 -6.83 16.24 5.13
N LEU A 208 -7.09 15.28 4.24
CA LEU A 208 -6.28 14.08 4.05
C LEU A 208 -4.84 14.44 3.67
N ARG A 209 -4.63 15.35 2.71
CA ARG A 209 -3.28 15.80 2.36
C ARG A 209 -2.57 16.40 3.57
N SER A 210 -3.27 17.17 4.39
CA SER A 210 -2.69 17.82 5.57
C SER A 210 -2.27 16.80 6.64
N ILE A 211 -3.10 15.80 6.96
CA ILE A 211 -2.69 14.74 7.90
C ILE A 211 -1.59 13.83 7.33
N CYS A 212 -1.60 13.55 6.02
CA CYS A 212 -0.52 12.78 5.41
C CYS A 212 0.81 13.57 5.41
N ASN A 213 0.78 14.88 5.19
CA ASN A 213 1.96 15.74 5.33
C ASN A 213 2.55 15.66 6.75
N GLU A 214 1.70 15.61 7.79
CA GLU A 214 2.15 15.47 9.17
C GLU A 214 2.72 14.07 9.45
N ILE A 215 2.05 13.01 9.01
CA ILE A 215 2.41 11.62 9.31
C ILE A 215 3.62 11.14 8.49
N PHE A 216 3.60 11.39 7.18
CA PHE A 216 4.63 10.93 6.25
C PHE A 216 5.75 11.97 6.08
N GLY A 217 5.50 13.23 6.39
CA GLY A 217 6.37 14.35 6.01
C GLY A 217 6.06 14.85 4.60
N GLU A 218 5.94 16.16 4.43
CA GLU A 218 5.61 16.78 3.14
C GLU A 218 6.63 16.44 2.03
N ILE A 219 7.91 16.27 2.39
CA ILE A 219 8.96 15.87 1.45
C ILE A 219 8.72 14.50 0.80
N ASN A 220 7.95 13.64 1.47
CA ASN A 220 7.60 12.30 1.01
C ASN A 220 6.31 12.27 0.17
N PHE A 221 5.68 13.43 -0.08
CA PHE A 221 4.54 13.56 -0.99
C PHE A 221 4.98 13.36 -2.44
N ILE A 222 4.49 12.30 -3.10
CA ILE A 222 4.83 12.00 -4.49
C ILE A 222 3.98 12.83 -5.45
N GLY A 223 2.68 12.95 -5.17
CA GLY A 223 1.74 13.72 -5.99
C GLY A 223 0.29 13.33 -5.75
N GLY A 224 -0.62 14.11 -6.36
CA GLY A 224 -2.04 13.81 -6.42
C GLY A 224 -2.49 13.68 -7.87
N ALA A 225 -3.16 12.57 -8.19
CA ALA A 225 -3.75 12.36 -9.51
C ALA A 225 -5.28 12.54 -9.45
N GLY A 226 -5.86 13.20 -10.46
CA GLY A 226 -7.32 13.19 -10.66
C GLY A 226 -7.71 11.98 -11.50
N ARG A 227 -8.68 11.19 -11.07
CA ARG A 227 -9.20 10.02 -11.79
C ARG A 227 -10.61 10.26 -12.26
N ILE A 228 -10.85 10.18 -13.57
CA ILE A 228 -12.22 10.16 -14.10
C ILE A 228 -12.91 8.89 -13.58
N SER A 229 -13.91 9.07 -12.73
CA SER A 229 -14.72 7.97 -12.19
C SER A 229 -15.91 7.67 -13.12
N LYS A 230 -16.41 8.69 -13.85
CA LYS A 230 -17.53 8.61 -14.80
C LYS A 230 -17.27 9.51 -16.00
N LYS A 231 -17.47 9.03 -17.24
CA LYS A 231 -17.26 9.85 -18.45
C LYS A 231 -18.38 10.85 -18.72
N ALA A 232 -19.61 10.51 -18.32
CA ALA A 232 -20.78 11.37 -18.49
C ALA A 232 -21.54 11.41 -17.16
N ASN A 233 -21.86 12.62 -16.72
CA ASN A 233 -22.73 12.89 -15.59
C ASN A 233 -23.48 14.19 -15.86
N ASN A 234 -24.80 14.20 -15.68
CA ASN A 234 -25.65 15.37 -15.85
C ASN A 234 -26.22 15.86 -14.51
N LYS A 235 -25.74 15.31 -13.39
CA LYS A 235 -26.10 15.76 -12.04
C LYS A 235 -25.13 16.85 -11.60
N GLY A 236 -25.64 17.93 -11.00
CA GLY A 236 -24.84 19.04 -10.47
C GLY A 236 -25.34 20.39 -11.00
N ASP A 237 -25.42 21.38 -10.11
CA ASP A 237 -25.94 22.72 -10.46
C ASP A 237 -24.88 23.61 -11.15
N TYR A 238 -23.59 23.33 -10.88
CA TYR A 238 -22.46 24.10 -11.43
C TYR A 238 -21.51 23.21 -12.23
N TRP A 239 -20.94 22.19 -11.56
CA TRP A 239 -20.08 21.18 -12.17
C TRP A 239 -20.67 19.80 -11.95
N ALA A 240 -20.57 18.95 -12.97
CA ALA A 240 -20.98 17.56 -12.83
C ALA A 240 -19.84 16.74 -12.19
N PRO A 241 -20.01 16.20 -10.97
CA PRO A 241 -18.95 15.47 -10.29
C PRO A 241 -18.68 14.16 -11.05
N ASN A 242 -17.49 14.08 -11.65
CA ASN A 242 -17.12 13.01 -12.56
C ASN A 242 -15.71 12.46 -12.33
N PHE A 243 -14.97 13.02 -11.38
CA PHE A 243 -13.65 12.55 -10.98
C PHE A 243 -13.52 12.43 -9.45
N ASP A 244 -12.60 11.59 -9.01
CA ASP A 244 -12.10 11.53 -7.63
C ASP A 244 -10.58 11.69 -7.64
N HIS A 245 -9.94 11.78 -6.47
CA HIS A 245 -8.51 11.97 -6.34
C HIS A 245 -7.83 10.68 -5.88
N VAL A 246 -6.57 10.50 -6.28
CA VAL A 246 -5.64 9.51 -5.73
C VAL A 246 -4.42 10.26 -5.18
N LEU A 247 -4.34 10.39 -3.85
CA LEU A 247 -3.17 10.95 -3.18
C LEU A 247 -2.10 9.88 -3.02
N THR A 248 -0.84 10.25 -3.27
CA THR A 248 0.29 9.33 -3.25
C THR A 248 1.41 9.84 -2.34
N TYR A 249 1.80 9.02 -1.38
CA TYR A 249 2.96 9.24 -0.52
C TYR A 249 3.87 8.01 -0.56
N CYS A 250 5.16 8.22 -0.34
CA CYS A 250 6.11 7.16 -0.05
C CYS A 250 6.49 7.20 1.43
N LYS A 251 7.11 6.13 1.96
CA LYS A 251 7.66 6.17 3.31
C LYS A 251 8.89 7.08 3.37
N ILE A 252 9.84 6.89 2.45
CA ILE A 252 11.06 7.69 2.33
C ILE A 252 11.33 8.02 0.85
N ARG A 253 11.34 9.31 0.51
CA ARG A 253 11.50 9.84 -0.85
C ARG A 253 12.79 9.36 -1.53
N GLU A 254 13.87 9.26 -0.78
CA GLU A 254 15.20 8.90 -1.28
C GLU A 254 15.28 7.47 -1.78
N TYR A 255 14.53 6.55 -1.17
CA TYR A 255 14.46 5.14 -1.59
C TYR A 255 13.34 4.87 -2.59
N CYS A 256 12.43 5.82 -2.79
CA CYS A 256 11.30 5.67 -3.71
C CYS A 256 11.76 5.69 -5.17
N THR A 257 11.58 4.56 -5.86
CA THR A 257 11.93 4.45 -7.28
C THR A 257 10.99 5.31 -8.13
N PRO A 258 11.48 6.03 -9.16
CA PRO A 258 10.62 6.77 -10.08
C PRO A 258 9.54 5.89 -10.71
N PHE A 259 8.31 6.42 -10.71
CA PHE A 259 7.16 5.69 -11.21
C PHE A 259 7.29 5.37 -12.69
N PHE A 260 6.78 4.19 -13.06
CA PHE A 260 6.73 3.73 -14.43
C PHE A 260 5.32 3.27 -14.79
N GLY A 261 4.77 3.78 -15.88
CA GLY A 261 3.46 3.34 -16.34
C GLY A 261 2.79 4.34 -17.25
N GLY A 262 1.52 4.09 -17.56
CA GLY A 262 0.72 4.97 -18.40
C GLY A 262 1.11 4.93 -19.88
N ILE A 263 1.76 3.84 -20.31
CA ILE A 263 2.11 3.63 -21.72
C ILE A 263 0.82 3.63 -22.54
N ASN A 264 0.71 4.56 -23.48
CA ASN A 264 -0.34 4.53 -24.48
C ASN A 264 0.00 3.52 -25.58
N TYR A 265 -0.24 2.24 -25.32
CA TYR A 265 0.00 1.16 -26.28
C TYR A 265 -0.66 1.41 -27.64
N SER A 266 -1.82 2.09 -27.66
CA SER A 266 -2.55 2.41 -28.90
C SER A 266 -1.84 3.44 -29.79
N ALA A 267 -0.85 4.18 -29.27
CA ALA A 267 -0.03 5.10 -30.05
C ALA A 267 1.03 4.37 -30.90
N TYR A 268 1.42 3.15 -30.53
CA TYR A 268 2.46 2.37 -31.20
C TYR A 268 1.86 1.50 -32.32
N GLN A 269 1.33 2.15 -33.35
CA GLN A 269 0.63 1.48 -34.47
C GLN A 269 1.55 1.13 -35.64
N GLU A 270 2.71 1.78 -35.74
CA GLU A 270 3.64 1.56 -36.84
C GLU A 270 4.61 0.42 -36.49
N THR A 271 5.00 -0.37 -37.50
CA THR A 271 6.01 -1.43 -37.36
C THR A 271 7.18 -1.08 -38.27
N ASP A 272 8.40 -1.14 -37.75
CA ASP A 272 9.57 -0.90 -38.58
C ASP A 272 9.74 -2.04 -39.59
N GLN A 273 9.98 -1.68 -40.86
CA GLN A 273 10.10 -2.64 -41.95
C GLN A 273 11.55 -2.90 -42.36
N SER A 274 12.51 -2.19 -41.78
CA SER A 274 13.90 -2.19 -42.25
C SER A 274 14.91 -1.99 -41.12
N GLY A 275 16.17 -2.36 -41.36
CA GLY A 275 17.25 -2.19 -40.39
C GLY A 275 17.25 -3.24 -39.27
N SER A 276 18.08 -3.01 -38.26
CA SER A 276 18.26 -3.93 -37.12
C SER A 276 17.04 -4.05 -36.21
N ARG A 277 16.06 -3.15 -36.35
CA ARG A 277 14.83 -3.07 -35.54
C ARG A 277 13.58 -3.47 -36.32
N ALA A 278 13.75 -4.10 -37.49
CA ALA A 278 12.63 -4.58 -38.29
C ALA A 278 11.72 -5.52 -37.48
N GLY A 279 10.41 -5.28 -37.56
CA GLY A 279 9.39 -5.98 -36.78
C GLY A 279 9.03 -5.32 -35.44
N GLU A 280 9.78 -4.34 -34.97
CA GLU A 280 9.45 -3.62 -33.73
C GLU A 280 8.35 -2.56 -33.92
N LYS A 281 7.48 -2.41 -32.93
CA LYS A 281 6.44 -1.37 -32.92
C LYS A 281 7.00 -0.03 -32.44
N TYR A 282 6.66 1.04 -33.14
CA TYR A 282 7.03 2.41 -32.79
C TYR A 282 5.86 3.40 -32.92
N GLN A 283 6.00 4.56 -32.28
CA GLN A 283 5.17 5.74 -32.53
C GLN A 283 6.00 6.85 -33.15
N SER A 284 5.41 7.61 -34.07
CA SER A 284 6.03 8.80 -34.68
C SER A 284 5.84 10.02 -33.78
N VAL A 285 6.93 10.54 -33.20
CA VAL A 285 6.92 11.79 -32.41
C VAL A 285 7.53 12.92 -33.23
N ARG A 286 6.92 14.11 -33.26
CA ARG A 286 7.50 15.25 -33.99
C ARG A 286 8.89 15.58 -33.46
N LEU A 287 9.84 15.79 -34.37
CA LEU A 287 11.19 16.21 -34.01
C LEU A 287 11.23 17.69 -33.56
N TYR A 288 10.32 18.52 -34.09
CA TYR A 288 10.18 19.91 -33.70
C TYR A 288 8.98 20.12 -32.76
N MET A 289 9.22 20.79 -31.63
CA MET A 289 8.22 21.27 -30.68
C MET A 289 8.42 22.78 -30.46
N SER A 290 7.34 23.57 -30.53
CA SER A 290 7.41 25.03 -30.48
C SER A 290 7.83 25.61 -29.13
N SER A 291 7.69 24.82 -28.06
CA SER A 291 8.03 25.19 -26.68
C SER A 291 9.52 25.06 -26.35
N LEU A 292 10.36 24.62 -27.28
CA LEU A 292 11.80 24.45 -27.02
C LEU A 292 12.53 25.80 -27.02
N ASP A 293 13.35 26.00 -26.00
CA ASP A 293 14.29 27.12 -25.94
C ASP A 293 15.46 26.92 -26.92
N PRO A 294 16.00 28.00 -27.51
CA PRO A 294 17.08 27.88 -28.47
C PRO A 294 18.36 27.29 -27.87
N ARG A 295 18.97 26.33 -28.56
CA ARG A 295 20.27 25.74 -28.19
C ARG A 295 21.24 25.72 -29.39
N PRO A 296 22.55 25.97 -29.19
CA PRO A 296 23.50 26.17 -30.30
C PRO A 296 23.63 25.05 -31.33
N ASN A 297 23.42 23.80 -30.92
CA ASN A 297 23.69 22.60 -31.73
C ASN A 297 22.41 21.91 -32.24
N GLN A 298 21.26 22.59 -32.21
CA GLN A 298 19.94 22.01 -32.52
C GLN A 298 19.21 22.68 -33.68
N ARG A 299 19.85 23.59 -34.42
CA ARG A 299 19.26 24.26 -35.59
C ARG A 299 20.05 23.92 -36.84
N TYR A 300 19.51 23.02 -37.66
CA TYR A 300 20.14 22.54 -38.89
C TYR A 300 19.10 22.14 -39.94
N PHE A 301 19.48 22.11 -41.20
CA PHE A 301 18.63 21.60 -42.28
C PHE A 301 18.51 20.07 -42.23
N ILE A 302 17.32 19.56 -42.55
CA ILE A 302 17.05 18.15 -42.83
C ILE A 302 16.53 18.02 -44.25
N GLU A 303 17.14 17.15 -45.05
CA GLU A 303 16.73 16.88 -46.43
C GLU A 303 15.43 16.06 -46.49
N CYS A 304 14.54 16.45 -47.40
CA CYS A 304 13.26 15.80 -47.68
C CYS A 304 13.35 14.91 -48.92
N PRO A 305 12.41 13.96 -49.10
CA PRO A 305 12.44 13.04 -50.25
C PRO A 305 12.38 13.69 -51.63
N ASP A 306 11.91 14.94 -51.73
CA ASP A 306 11.87 15.71 -52.98
C ASP A 306 13.13 16.58 -53.20
N GLY A 307 14.15 16.44 -52.34
CA GLY A 307 15.39 17.22 -52.37
C GLY A 307 15.27 18.62 -51.75
N SER A 308 14.10 19.01 -51.22
CA SER A 308 13.96 20.23 -50.43
C SER A 308 14.53 20.05 -49.01
N PHE A 309 14.82 21.15 -48.32
CA PHE A 309 15.30 21.13 -46.94
C PHE A 309 14.30 21.80 -46.01
N VAL A 310 14.17 21.25 -44.81
CA VAL A 310 13.32 21.82 -43.75
C VAL A 310 14.10 22.13 -42.49
N ILE A 311 13.63 23.15 -41.77
CA ILE A 311 14.20 23.62 -40.51
C ILE A 311 13.09 24.22 -39.63
N PRO A 312 13.23 24.28 -38.30
CA PRO A 312 12.29 24.99 -37.46
C PRO A 312 12.28 26.49 -37.82
N PRO A 313 11.16 27.20 -37.60
CA PRO A 313 11.04 28.61 -37.94
C PRO A 313 12.06 29.47 -37.19
N GLY A 314 12.46 30.59 -37.79
CA GLY A 314 13.43 31.53 -37.23
C GLY A 314 13.84 32.58 -38.24
N ASP A 315 14.69 33.50 -37.80
CA ASP A 315 15.20 34.62 -38.60
C ASP A 315 16.53 34.26 -39.28
N VAL A 316 17.31 33.34 -38.69
CA VAL A 316 18.62 32.93 -39.23
C VAL A 316 18.60 31.53 -39.82
N PHE A 317 19.30 31.36 -40.93
CA PHE A 317 19.37 30.13 -41.71
C PHE A 317 20.83 29.79 -42.04
N PRO A 318 21.20 28.50 -42.07
CA PRO A 318 22.51 28.08 -42.56
C PRO A 318 22.77 28.59 -43.99
N THR A 319 23.99 29.08 -44.25
CA THR A 319 24.38 29.56 -45.59
C THR A 319 24.45 28.42 -46.60
N GLU A 320 24.87 27.24 -46.15
CA GLU A 320 24.95 26.05 -47.00
C GLU A 320 23.59 25.34 -47.04
N LYS A 321 23.06 25.09 -48.25
CA LYS A 321 21.81 24.35 -48.49
C LYS A 321 22.11 22.86 -48.68
N LYS A 322 22.46 22.19 -47.57
CA LYS A 322 22.73 20.74 -47.55
C LYS A 322 22.20 20.12 -46.26
N ASP A 323 21.96 18.81 -46.29
CA ASP A 323 21.56 18.06 -45.10
C ASP A 323 22.57 18.26 -43.97
N GLY A 324 22.06 18.60 -42.78
CA GLY A 324 22.89 18.80 -41.61
C GLY A 324 23.65 20.14 -41.54
N ALA A 325 23.51 21.03 -42.52
CA ALA A 325 24.06 22.38 -42.38
C ALA A 325 23.42 23.05 -41.16
N PHE A 326 24.23 23.45 -40.19
CA PHE A 326 23.78 23.98 -38.91
C PHE A 326 24.12 25.46 -38.73
N ILE A 327 23.35 26.14 -37.88
CA ILE A 327 23.60 27.52 -37.48
C ILE A 327 23.24 27.70 -36.01
N THR A 328 24.01 28.50 -35.29
CA THR A 328 23.67 28.85 -33.90
C THR A 328 22.47 29.83 -33.89
N PRO A 329 21.40 29.54 -33.13
CA PRO A 329 20.30 30.49 -32.94
C PRO A 329 20.80 31.84 -32.42
N GLN A 330 20.26 32.95 -32.92
CA GLN A 330 20.65 34.31 -32.52
C GLN A 330 19.57 35.01 -31.69
N SER A 331 18.36 34.44 -31.62
CA SER A 331 17.23 34.98 -30.90
C SER A 331 16.28 33.89 -30.39
N ASN A 332 15.35 34.25 -29.50
CA ASN A 332 14.26 33.35 -29.05
C ASN A 332 13.22 33.03 -30.14
N ARG A 333 13.28 33.73 -31.29
CA ARG A 333 12.47 33.43 -32.47
C ARG A 333 13.06 32.28 -33.28
N ASP A 334 14.37 32.03 -33.15
CA ASP A 334 15.05 30.92 -33.81
C ASP A 334 14.78 29.61 -33.08
N LYS A 335 13.75 28.91 -33.56
CA LYS A 335 13.35 27.63 -32.98
C LYS A 335 14.34 26.52 -33.34
N VAL A 336 14.31 25.44 -32.58
CA VAL A 336 15.31 24.37 -32.67
C VAL A 336 14.65 23.00 -32.70
N TRP A 337 15.38 22.02 -33.23
CA TRP A 337 15.02 20.62 -33.16
C TRP A 337 15.17 20.09 -31.73
N ARG A 338 14.39 19.06 -31.40
CA ARG A 338 14.56 18.34 -30.13
C ARG A 338 15.90 17.60 -30.05
N TRP A 339 16.48 17.22 -31.19
CA TRP A 339 17.76 16.51 -31.28
C TRP A 339 18.89 17.44 -31.68
N SER A 340 20.05 17.26 -31.05
CA SER A 340 21.30 17.86 -31.54
C SER A 340 21.67 17.29 -32.90
N TYR A 341 22.48 18.03 -33.65
CA TYR A 341 22.99 17.56 -34.93
C TYR A 341 23.73 16.22 -34.80
N THR A 342 24.50 16.03 -33.73
CA THR A 342 25.18 14.76 -33.43
C THR A 342 24.20 13.61 -33.25
N SER A 343 23.11 13.81 -32.49
CA SER A 343 22.07 12.78 -32.31
C SER A 343 21.34 12.46 -33.61
N TYR A 344 21.08 13.46 -34.45
CA TYR A 344 20.52 13.25 -35.79
C TYR A 344 21.41 12.38 -36.67
N LEU A 345 22.72 12.64 -36.69
CA LEU A 345 23.67 11.80 -37.45
C LEU A 345 23.73 10.36 -36.94
N GLN A 346 23.73 10.17 -35.62
CA GLN A 346 23.82 8.83 -35.01
C GLN A 346 22.55 8.00 -35.18
N LYS A 347 21.40 8.65 -35.30
CA LYS A 347 20.07 8.00 -35.30
C LYS A 347 19.25 8.38 -36.54
N LYS A 348 19.94 8.56 -37.67
CA LYS A 348 19.31 9.03 -38.91
C LYS A 348 18.26 8.04 -39.44
N ASP A 349 18.44 6.76 -39.16
CA ASP A 349 17.52 5.64 -39.43
C ASP A 349 16.21 5.70 -38.61
N GLU A 350 16.20 6.44 -37.50
CA GLU A 350 15.01 6.71 -36.69
C GLU A 350 14.22 7.93 -37.21
N ILE A 351 14.70 8.64 -38.23
CA ILE A 351 14.03 9.82 -38.80
C ILE A 351 13.00 9.41 -39.85
N VAL A 352 11.82 9.98 -39.74
CA VAL A 352 10.69 9.76 -40.64
C VAL A 352 10.22 11.11 -41.18
N VAL A 353 10.42 11.35 -42.48
CA VAL A 353 9.98 12.57 -43.15
C VAL A 353 8.68 12.28 -43.91
N LYS A 354 7.59 12.93 -43.51
CA LYS A 354 6.24 12.71 -44.08
C LYS A 354 5.69 14.00 -44.67
N ARG A 355 5.06 13.90 -45.84
CA ARG A 355 4.35 15.02 -46.46
C ARG A 355 3.08 15.28 -45.65
N VAL A 356 2.82 16.53 -45.31
CA VAL A 356 1.67 16.92 -44.46
C VAL A 356 0.84 18.01 -45.13
N LYS A 357 -0.44 18.11 -44.76
CA LYS A 357 -1.32 19.20 -45.22
C LYS A 357 -0.90 20.56 -44.68
N SER A 358 -0.34 20.59 -43.47
CA SER A 358 0.18 21.79 -42.82
C SER A 358 1.41 21.40 -41.97
N SER A 359 2.51 22.13 -42.15
CA SER A 359 3.74 21.97 -41.39
C SER A 359 4.00 23.22 -40.55
N ASN A 360 4.53 23.01 -39.34
CA ASN A 360 5.05 24.06 -38.48
C ASN A 360 6.53 24.36 -38.76
N LEU A 361 7.10 23.75 -39.80
CA LEU A 361 8.46 23.98 -40.28
C LEU A 361 8.46 24.95 -41.47
N VAL A 362 9.65 25.48 -41.75
CA VAL A 362 9.91 26.28 -42.94
C VAL A 362 10.91 25.58 -43.85
N ASP A 363 10.86 25.91 -45.14
CA ASP A 363 11.84 25.45 -46.12
C ASP A 363 13.15 26.25 -46.07
N GLN A 364 14.09 25.91 -46.95
CA GLN A 364 15.38 26.62 -47.10
C GLN A 364 15.29 28.11 -47.44
N ASP A 365 14.12 28.60 -47.83
CA ASP A 365 13.87 30.00 -48.18
C ASP A 365 12.91 30.68 -47.17
N GLY A 366 12.65 30.03 -46.03
CA GLY A 366 11.83 30.56 -44.94
C GLY A 366 10.32 30.49 -45.19
N LYS A 367 9.86 29.78 -46.23
CA LYS A 367 8.43 29.64 -46.56
C LYS A 367 7.84 28.40 -45.89
N PRO A 368 6.50 28.32 -45.70
CA PRO A 368 5.87 27.15 -45.10
C PRO A 368 6.23 25.83 -45.81
N ALA A 369 6.78 24.88 -45.07
CA ALA A 369 7.19 23.59 -45.63
C ALA A 369 5.98 22.67 -45.92
N LYS A 370 6.13 21.79 -46.91
CA LYS A 370 5.15 20.72 -47.23
C LYS A 370 5.43 19.41 -46.47
N TRP A 371 6.56 19.33 -45.78
CA TRP A 371 7.06 18.17 -45.07
C TRP A 371 7.14 18.43 -43.57
N ASN A 372 7.00 17.38 -42.78
CA ASN A 372 7.29 17.40 -41.35
C ASN A 372 8.20 16.22 -40.98
N VAL A 373 8.97 16.40 -39.92
CA VAL A 373 10.01 15.46 -39.48
C VAL A 373 9.61 14.85 -38.16
N PHE A 374 9.65 13.53 -38.10
CA PHE A 374 9.31 12.72 -36.94
C PHE A 374 10.49 11.82 -36.56
N THR A 375 10.52 11.39 -35.30
CA THR A 375 11.43 10.38 -34.76
C THR A 375 10.63 9.14 -34.39
N LYS A 376 11.16 7.95 -34.68
CA LYS A 376 10.64 6.68 -34.19
C LYS A 376 10.92 6.55 -32.70
N THR A 377 9.89 6.42 -31.88
CA THR A 377 10.01 6.04 -30.48
C THR A 377 9.50 4.60 -30.34
N TYR A 378 10.41 3.66 -30.06
CA TYR A 378 10.08 2.23 -29.99
C TYR A 378 9.46 1.84 -28.66
N LEU A 379 8.44 0.98 -28.71
CA LEU A 379 7.74 0.51 -27.51
C LEU A 379 8.68 -0.27 -26.58
N ASN A 380 9.49 -1.16 -27.14
CA ASN A 380 10.43 -1.99 -26.38
C ASN A 380 11.45 -1.13 -25.62
N ASP A 381 11.92 -0.02 -26.21
CA ASP A 381 12.84 0.89 -25.53
C ASP A 381 12.19 1.58 -24.35
N VAL A 382 10.92 1.99 -24.49
CA VAL A 382 10.18 2.66 -23.42
C VAL A 382 9.95 1.72 -22.25
N ILE A 383 9.66 0.45 -22.52
CA ILE A 383 9.51 -0.60 -21.50
C ILE A 383 10.87 -0.91 -20.85
N ALA A 384 11.89 -1.23 -21.67
CA ALA A 384 13.20 -1.65 -21.20
C ALA A 384 13.94 -0.57 -20.40
N LYS A 385 13.76 0.71 -20.77
CA LYS A 385 14.34 1.86 -20.04
C LYS A 385 13.39 2.41 -18.97
N SER A 386 12.20 1.83 -18.84
CA SER A 386 11.12 2.29 -17.97
C SER A 386 10.89 3.81 -18.04
N SER A 387 10.89 4.37 -19.25
CA SER A 387 10.93 5.83 -19.45
C SER A 387 9.54 6.47 -19.56
N ALA A 388 8.47 5.69 -19.43
CA ALA A 388 7.10 6.20 -19.40
C ALA A 388 6.72 6.60 -17.99
N THR A 389 6.27 7.84 -17.82
CA THR A 389 5.76 8.34 -16.54
C THR A 389 4.23 8.41 -16.62
N PRO A 390 3.51 7.91 -15.61
CA PRO A 390 2.05 8.01 -15.57
C PRO A 390 1.60 9.47 -15.53
N ASN A 391 0.53 9.79 -16.25
CA ASN A 391 -0.09 11.11 -16.17
C ASN A 391 -0.80 11.29 -14.83
N ASN A 392 -0.78 12.53 -14.31
CA ASN A 392 -1.54 12.92 -13.12
C ASN A 392 -3.06 13.06 -13.36
N PHE A 393 -3.54 12.70 -14.55
CA PHE A 393 -4.94 12.60 -14.88
C PHE A 393 -5.25 11.22 -15.47
N ILE A 394 -6.02 10.43 -14.72
CA ILE A 394 -6.29 9.01 -14.96
C ILE A 394 -7.66 8.86 -15.61
N GLU A 395 -7.70 8.62 -16.92
CA GLU A 395 -8.94 8.67 -17.70
C GLU A 395 -9.59 7.28 -17.95
N ASN A 396 -8.80 6.22 -17.87
CA ASN A 396 -9.18 4.90 -18.40
C ASN A 396 -9.74 3.92 -17.35
N HIS A 397 -9.72 4.27 -16.07
CA HIS A 397 -10.05 3.37 -14.97
C HIS A 397 -11.35 3.79 -14.28
N ILE A 398 -12.44 3.86 -15.07
CA ILE A 398 -13.77 4.32 -14.64
C ILE A 398 -14.55 3.25 -13.85
N ASN A 399 -15.53 3.68 -13.05
CA ASN A 399 -16.35 2.79 -12.21
C ASN A 399 -17.13 1.74 -13.01
N GLN A 400 -17.50 2.07 -14.27
CA GLN A 400 -18.21 1.14 -15.14
C GLN A 400 -17.45 -0.17 -15.37
N LYS A 401 -16.10 -0.15 -15.36
CA LYS A 401 -15.29 -1.37 -15.48
C LYS A 401 -15.53 -2.32 -14.31
N ALA A 402 -15.57 -1.79 -13.08
CA ALA A 402 -15.86 -2.57 -11.88
C ALA A 402 -17.24 -3.24 -11.96
N SER A 403 -18.26 -2.50 -12.43
CA SER A 403 -19.61 -3.06 -12.60
C SER A 403 -19.65 -4.24 -13.60
N HIS A 404 -18.88 -4.17 -14.68
CA HIS A 404 -18.76 -5.29 -15.63
C HIS A 404 -17.99 -6.47 -15.04
N GLU A 405 -16.89 -6.20 -14.32
CA GLU A 405 -16.09 -7.21 -13.62
C GLU A 405 -16.96 -7.98 -12.63
N LEU A 406 -17.67 -7.30 -11.74
CA LEU A 406 -18.55 -7.92 -10.74
C LEU A 406 -19.70 -8.70 -11.38
N LYS A 407 -20.30 -8.18 -12.45
CA LYS A 407 -21.36 -8.89 -13.19
C LYS A 407 -20.84 -10.17 -13.84
N LYS A 408 -19.59 -10.20 -14.33
CA LYS A 408 -18.98 -11.39 -14.94
C LYS A 408 -18.85 -12.54 -13.95
N ILE A 409 -18.57 -12.22 -12.67
CA ILE A 409 -18.42 -13.19 -11.58
C ILE A 409 -19.64 -13.23 -10.64
N ASP A 410 -20.75 -12.58 -11.04
CA ASP A 410 -22.04 -12.60 -10.36
C ASP A 410 -21.98 -12.16 -8.87
N ILE A 411 -21.27 -11.06 -8.58
CA ILE A 411 -21.19 -10.49 -7.23
C ILE A 411 -22.16 -9.30 -7.09
N PRO A 412 -23.13 -9.34 -6.16
CA PRO A 412 -24.16 -8.31 -6.02
C PRO A 412 -23.65 -7.09 -5.23
N PHE A 413 -22.67 -6.34 -5.79
CA PHE A 413 -22.09 -5.15 -5.17
C PHE A 413 -22.00 -3.97 -6.15
N THR A 414 -22.21 -2.75 -5.68
CA THR A 414 -22.47 -1.57 -6.54
C THR A 414 -21.36 -0.50 -6.52
N PHE A 415 -20.49 -0.49 -5.49
CA PHE A 415 -19.53 0.60 -5.25
C PHE A 415 -18.05 0.16 -5.28
N ALA A 416 -17.73 -0.93 -5.97
CA ALA A 416 -16.35 -1.40 -6.08
C ALA A 416 -15.48 -0.47 -6.94
N LYS A 417 -14.20 -0.34 -6.54
CA LYS A 417 -13.15 0.20 -7.41
C LYS A 417 -12.77 -0.82 -8.49
N PRO A 418 -12.45 -0.41 -9.72
CA PRO A 418 -12.09 -1.33 -10.79
C PRO A 418 -10.71 -1.94 -10.54
N THR A 419 -10.56 -3.25 -10.75
CA THR A 419 -9.27 -3.96 -10.58
C THR A 419 -8.18 -3.31 -11.42
N SER A 420 -8.52 -2.92 -12.65
CA SER A 420 -7.58 -2.22 -13.55
C SER A 420 -6.95 -0.94 -12.98
N LEU A 421 -7.61 -0.22 -12.06
CA LEU A 421 -6.99 0.93 -11.38
C LEU A 421 -5.84 0.47 -10.49
N ILE A 422 -6.08 -0.56 -9.69
CA ILE A 422 -5.13 -1.07 -8.71
C ILE A 422 -3.97 -1.75 -9.44
N GLU A 423 -4.23 -2.48 -10.53
CA GLU A 423 -3.20 -3.01 -11.42
C GLU A 423 -2.31 -1.91 -12.01
N PHE A 424 -2.91 -0.80 -12.45
CA PHE A 424 -2.18 0.35 -12.95
C PHE A 424 -1.31 1.01 -11.87
N LEU A 425 -1.83 1.17 -10.64
CA LEU A 425 -1.06 1.72 -9.53
C LEU A 425 0.07 0.79 -9.08
N ALA A 426 -0.14 -0.53 -9.10
CA ALA A 426 0.88 -1.54 -8.85
C ALA A 426 2.00 -1.50 -9.91
N GLU A 427 1.66 -1.30 -11.18
CA GLU A 427 2.66 -1.04 -12.24
C GLU A 427 3.43 0.27 -11.96
N CYS A 428 2.71 1.35 -11.60
CA CYS A 428 3.30 2.65 -11.30
C CYS A 428 4.38 2.58 -10.21
N CYS A 429 4.09 1.93 -9.09
CA CYS A 429 5.04 1.77 -7.99
C CYS A 429 6.00 0.58 -8.14
N ARG A 430 5.92 -0.15 -9.26
CA ARG A 430 6.75 -1.32 -9.58
C ARG A 430 6.64 -2.43 -8.53
N LEU A 431 5.42 -2.84 -8.24
CA LEU A 431 5.14 -3.96 -7.33
C LEU A 431 5.73 -5.27 -7.90
N ASP A 432 6.80 -5.75 -7.29
CA ASP A 432 7.57 -6.91 -7.73
C ASP A 432 6.91 -8.23 -7.31
N SER A 433 7.41 -9.35 -7.83
CA SER A 433 6.81 -10.67 -7.73
C SER A 433 6.60 -11.16 -6.30
N ASP A 434 7.40 -10.79 -5.30
CA ASP A 434 7.25 -11.31 -3.92
C ASP A 434 6.68 -10.27 -2.93
N ASP A 435 6.35 -9.09 -3.44
CA ASP A 435 5.89 -7.96 -2.65
C ASP A 435 4.47 -8.15 -2.08
N ILE A 436 4.18 -7.38 -1.03
CA ILE A 436 2.89 -7.41 -0.33
C ILE A 436 2.11 -6.13 -0.59
N LEU A 437 0.85 -6.30 -1.03
CA LEU A 437 -0.17 -5.26 -1.06
C LEU A 437 -1.04 -5.35 0.20
N LEU A 438 -1.20 -4.24 0.92
CA LEU A 438 -2.17 -4.10 2.01
C LEU A 438 -3.32 -3.17 1.61
N ASP A 439 -4.56 -3.60 1.85
CA ASP A 439 -5.75 -2.78 1.73
C ASP A 439 -6.59 -2.93 2.99
N PHE A 440 -6.56 -1.92 3.86
CA PHE A 440 -7.30 -1.91 5.12
C PHE A 440 -8.67 -1.21 5.04
N PHE A 441 -9.14 -0.92 3.83
CA PHE A 441 -10.50 -0.51 3.49
C PHE A 441 -11.00 -1.36 2.31
N SER A 442 -10.81 -2.67 2.40
CA SER A 442 -10.89 -3.57 1.23
C SER A 442 -12.28 -3.64 0.58
N GLY A 443 -13.34 -3.34 1.34
CA GLY A 443 -14.72 -3.31 0.85
C GLY A 443 -15.11 -4.65 0.25
N SER A 444 -15.26 -4.68 -1.07
CA SER A 444 -15.61 -5.90 -1.81
C SER A 444 -14.41 -6.75 -2.23
N GLY A 445 -13.16 -6.40 -1.88
CA GLY A 445 -11.97 -7.18 -2.24
C GLY A 445 -11.43 -6.91 -3.65
N SER A 446 -11.53 -5.66 -4.14
CA SER A 446 -10.97 -5.28 -5.45
C SER A 446 -9.46 -5.47 -5.53
N SER A 447 -8.74 -5.16 -4.45
CA SER A 447 -7.28 -5.24 -4.39
C SER A 447 -6.77 -6.66 -4.49
N ALA A 448 -7.40 -7.61 -3.78
CA ALA A 448 -7.08 -9.03 -3.90
C ALA A 448 -7.33 -9.57 -5.33
N HIS A 449 -8.45 -9.21 -5.96
CA HIS A 449 -8.72 -9.60 -7.35
C HIS A 449 -7.66 -9.03 -8.31
N ALA A 450 -7.25 -7.77 -8.15
CA ALA A 450 -6.19 -7.17 -8.97
C ALA A 450 -4.84 -7.93 -8.84
N ILE A 451 -4.46 -8.33 -7.62
CA ILE A 451 -3.24 -9.12 -7.41
C ILE A 451 -3.31 -10.50 -8.07
N LEU A 452 -4.46 -11.20 -7.98
CA LEU A 452 -4.67 -12.46 -8.69
C LEU A 452 -4.54 -12.31 -10.21
N ASN A 453 -5.06 -11.21 -10.78
CA ASN A 453 -4.90 -10.92 -12.22
C ASN A 453 -3.43 -10.70 -12.59
N LEU A 454 -2.69 -9.92 -11.79
CA LEU A 454 -1.27 -9.64 -12.04
C LEU A 454 -0.45 -10.91 -12.00
N ASN A 455 -0.59 -11.69 -10.93
CA ASN A 455 0.11 -12.96 -10.78
C ASN A 455 -0.23 -13.93 -11.91
N ALA A 456 -1.49 -14.02 -12.34
CA ALA A 456 -1.85 -14.89 -13.47
C ALA A 456 -1.26 -14.43 -14.81
N LYS A 457 -1.03 -13.11 -14.97
CA LYS A 457 -0.49 -12.51 -16.19
C LYS A 457 1.02 -12.72 -16.33
N ASP A 458 1.77 -12.62 -15.24
CA ASP A 458 3.23 -12.69 -15.25
C ASP A 458 3.83 -13.85 -14.44
N ASN A 459 2.99 -14.76 -13.95
CA ASN A 459 3.33 -15.86 -13.05
C ASN A 459 4.05 -15.39 -11.77
N GLY A 460 3.74 -14.17 -11.32
CA GLY A 460 4.24 -13.58 -10.08
C GLY A 460 3.66 -14.23 -8.83
N LYS A 461 4.23 -13.90 -7.67
CA LYS A 461 3.89 -14.44 -6.35
C LYS A 461 3.46 -13.35 -5.36
N ARG A 462 2.89 -12.26 -5.88
CA ARG A 462 2.52 -11.09 -5.08
C ARG A 462 1.49 -11.51 -4.06
N LYS A 463 1.59 -10.98 -2.85
CA LYS A 463 0.72 -11.32 -1.74
C LYS A 463 -0.23 -10.18 -1.47
N TYR A 464 -1.40 -10.49 -0.92
CA TYR A 464 -2.29 -9.45 -0.41
C TYR A 464 -2.71 -9.68 1.03
N ILE A 465 -2.94 -8.58 1.73
CA ILE A 465 -3.60 -8.52 3.03
C ILE A 465 -4.81 -7.60 2.85
N GLN A 466 -6.02 -8.14 3.00
CA GLN A 466 -7.25 -7.37 3.03
C GLN A 466 -7.72 -7.22 4.47
N VAL A 467 -8.17 -6.04 4.87
CA VAL A 467 -8.86 -5.82 6.14
C VAL A 467 -10.24 -5.24 5.85
N GLN A 468 -11.26 -5.82 6.48
CA GLN A 468 -12.62 -5.33 6.37
C GLN A 468 -13.37 -5.51 7.68
N ILE A 469 -14.02 -4.43 8.12
CA ILE A 469 -14.93 -4.48 9.26
C ILE A 469 -16.22 -5.25 8.87
N PRO A 470 -16.70 -6.20 9.70
CA PRO A 470 -17.86 -7.03 9.43
C PRO A 470 -19.18 -6.25 9.60
N ILE A 471 -19.46 -5.34 8.67
CA ILE A 471 -20.68 -4.53 8.63
C ILE A 471 -21.79 -5.29 7.90
N ASP A 472 -23.01 -5.18 8.43
CA ASP A 472 -24.23 -5.69 7.82
C ASP A 472 -24.51 -5.08 6.43
N THR A 473 -24.90 -5.91 5.47
CA THR A 473 -25.43 -5.43 4.19
C THR A 473 -26.81 -4.79 4.38
N GLU A 474 -27.17 -3.79 3.57
CA GLU A 474 -28.47 -3.14 3.69
C GLU A 474 -29.62 -4.16 3.54
N GLU A 475 -30.64 -4.10 4.40
CA GLU A 475 -31.73 -5.10 4.47
C GLU A 475 -32.41 -5.34 3.12
N ASN A 476 -32.58 -4.29 2.32
CA ASN A 476 -33.27 -4.34 1.03
C ASN A 476 -32.33 -4.59 -0.17
N SER A 477 -31.02 -4.71 0.07
CA SER A 477 -30.04 -4.93 -0.99
C SER A 477 -30.18 -6.30 -1.65
N LEU A 478 -29.68 -6.43 -2.87
CA LEU A 478 -29.59 -7.72 -3.56
C LEU A 478 -28.68 -8.69 -2.78
N ALA A 479 -27.57 -8.18 -2.22
CA ALA A 479 -26.66 -8.97 -1.42
C ALA A 479 -27.36 -9.67 -0.24
N ARG A 480 -28.19 -8.92 0.53
CA ARG A 480 -28.95 -9.49 1.64
C ARG A 480 -29.94 -10.57 1.17
N LYS A 481 -30.60 -10.34 0.04
CA LYS A 481 -31.55 -11.31 -0.57
C LYS A 481 -30.86 -12.59 -1.05
N GLU A 482 -29.60 -12.51 -1.44
CA GLU A 482 -28.78 -13.66 -1.85
C GLU A 482 -28.07 -14.35 -0.67
N GLY A 483 -28.31 -13.90 0.57
CA GLY A 483 -27.78 -14.52 1.78
C GLY A 483 -26.42 -13.98 2.24
N TYR A 484 -25.90 -12.92 1.63
CA TYR A 484 -24.70 -12.25 2.12
C TYR A 484 -25.08 -11.27 3.23
N GLU A 485 -24.91 -11.72 4.47
CA GLU A 485 -25.25 -10.92 5.65
C GLU A 485 -24.28 -9.76 5.83
N LYS A 486 -22.99 -9.95 5.55
CA LYS A 486 -21.97 -8.94 5.80
C LYS A 486 -21.20 -8.57 4.54
N ILE A 487 -20.63 -7.36 4.54
CA ILE A 487 -19.71 -6.91 3.48
C ILE A 487 -18.50 -7.85 3.38
N THR A 488 -18.04 -8.41 4.51
CA THR A 488 -16.95 -9.40 4.52
C THR A 488 -17.29 -10.65 3.72
N ASP A 489 -18.54 -11.10 3.73
CA ASP A 489 -18.98 -12.26 2.97
C ASP A 489 -18.89 -12.00 1.45
N LEU A 490 -19.29 -10.82 1.01
CA LEU A 490 -19.13 -10.39 -0.38
C LEU A 490 -17.65 -10.31 -0.80
N GLY A 491 -16.79 -9.80 0.08
CA GLY A 491 -15.35 -9.71 -0.17
C GLY A 491 -14.72 -11.08 -0.38
N LYS A 492 -14.97 -12.02 0.54
CA LYS A 492 -14.49 -13.41 0.45
C LYS A 492 -15.04 -14.11 -0.80
N GLU A 493 -16.34 -13.98 -1.05
CA GLU A 493 -16.99 -14.61 -2.21
C GLU A 493 -16.41 -14.07 -3.54
N ARG A 494 -16.21 -12.74 -3.65
CA ARG A 494 -15.58 -12.14 -4.83
C ARG A 494 -14.21 -12.74 -5.09
N ILE A 495 -13.37 -12.87 -4.05
CA ILE A 495 -12.03 -13.43 -4.18
C ILE A 495 -12.10 -14.88 -4.65
N GLN A 496 -12.95 -15.70 -4.06
CA GLN A 496 -13.13 -17.11 -4.44
C GLN A 496 -13.61 -17.28 -5.89
N ARG A 497 -14.59 -16.48 -6.32
CA ARG A 497 -15.09 -16.51 -7.70
C ARG A 497 -14.09 -15.96 -8.70
N ALA A 498 -13.38 -14.89 -8.36
CA ALA A 498 -12.30 -14.34 -9.18
C ALA A 498 -11.18 -15.38 -9.37
N ALA A 499 -10.69 -15.98 -8.28
CA ALA A 499 -9.69 -17.03 -8.31
C ALA A 499 -10.12 -18.21 -9.20
N SER A 500 -11.36 -18.69 -9.04
CA SER A 500 -11.92 -19.78 -9.86
C SER A 500 -12.02 -19.41 -11.34
N SER A 501 -12.47 -18.19 -11.64
CA SER A 501 -12.57 -17.65 -13.00
C SER A 501 -11.19 -17.55 -13.66
N ILE A 502 -10.22 -16.96 -12.97
CA ILE A 502 -8.84 -16.77 -13.47
C ILE A 502 -8.17 -18.13 -13.69
N LYS A 503 -8.30 -19.07 -12.75
CA LYS A 503 -7.74 -20.42 -12.88
C LYS A 503 -8.29 -21.14 -14.11
N LYS A 504 -9.60 -21.03 -14.37
CA LYS A 504 -10.24 -21.61 -15.55
C LYS A 504 -9.79 -20.96 -16.86
N GLU A 505 -9.59 -19.64 -16.86
CA GLU A 505 -9.23 -18.87 -18.06
C GLU A 505 -7.74 -18.97 -18.42
N THR A 506 -6.86 -19.05 -17.42
CA THR A 506 -5.40 -18.94 -17.60
C THR A 506 -4.64 -20.22 -17.29
N ASN A 507 -5.15 -21.05 -16.37
CA ASN A 507 -4.45 -22.20 -15.79
C ASN A 507 -3.03 -21.87 -15.27
N ALA A 508 -2.84 -20.63 -14.78
CA ALA A 508 -1.58 -20.19 -14.20
C ALA A 508 -1.26 -20.94 -12.88
N ASP A 509 0.03 -21.11 -12.59
CA ASP A 509 0.49 -21.77 -11.36
C ASP A 509 0.79 -20.71 -10.30
N ILE A 510 -0.29 -20.22 -9.66
CA ILE A 510 -0.24 -19.15 -8.66
C ILE A 510 -1.01 -19.54 -7.39
N ASP A 511 -0.77 -18.82 -6.30
CA ASP A 511 -1.56 -18.93 -5.07
C ASP A 511 -2.95 -18.29 -5.26
N TYR A 512 -3.96 -19.14 -5.36
CA TYR A 512 -5.38 -18.77 -5.49
C TYR A 512 -6.11 -18.68 -4.13
N GLY A 513 -5.43 -19.06 -3.04
CA GLY A 513 -6.01 -19.18 -1.70
C GLY A 513 -6.02 -17.88 -0.92
N PHE A 514 -6.57 -17.95 0.30
CA PHE A 514 -6.40 -16.95 1.36
C PHE A 514 -6.82 -17.54 2.71
N ARG A 515 -6.20 -17.06 3.79
CA ARG A 515 -6.61 -17.35 5.17
C ARG A 515 -7.51 -16.26 5.71
N VAL A 516 -8.60 -16.66 6.35
CA VAL A 516 -9.49 -15.75 7.08
C VAL A 516 -9.10 -15.75 8.56
N TYR A 517 -8.94 -14.57 9.12
CA TYR A 517 -8.87 -14.37 10.57
C TYR A 517 -9.88 -13.32 11.01
N HIS A 518 -10.43 -13.44 12.20
CA HIS A 518 -11.23 -12.37 12.81
C HIS A 518 -10.58 -11.83 14.08
N VAL A 519 -10.79 -10.54 14.34
CA VAL A 519 -10.39 -9.92 15.61
C VAL A 519 -11.31 -10.40 16.73
N ASP A 520 -10.72 -10.91 17.80
CA ASP A 520 -11.42 -11.38 18.99
C ASP A 520 -10.70 -10.91 20.28
N SER A 521 -11.36 -11.08 21.42
CA SER A 521 -10.75 -10.96 22.74
C SER A 521 -9.58 -11.94 22.92
N SER A 522 -8.67 -11.57 23.82
CA SER A 522 -7.52 -12.41 24.22
C SER A 522 -7.91 -13.86 24.48
N ASN A 523 -7.01 -14.78 24.13
CA ASN A 523 -7.14 -16.21 24.39
C ASN A 523 -7.07 -16.56 25.88
N MET A 524 -6.54 -15.65 26.70
CA MET A 524 -6.38 -15.86 28.13
C MET A 524 -7.66 -15.55 28.91
N GLN A 525 -7.87 -16.26 30.01
CA GLN A 525 -8.95 -15.99 30.96
C GLN A 525 -8.84 -14.56 31.50
N ASP A 526 -9.99 -13.90 31.65
CA ASP A 526 -10.04 -12.55 32.18
C ASP A 526 -9.91 -12.59 33.71
N VAL A 527 -8.74 -12.22 34.22
CA VAL A 527 -8.45 -12.22 35.67
C VAL A 527 -8.92 -10.89 36.27
N PHE A 528 -10.10 -10.90 36.89
CA PHE A 528 -10.72 -9.72 37.50
C PHE A 528 -10.44 -9.55 39.00
N TYR A 529 -9.74 -10.50 39.63
CA TYR A 529 -9.58 -10.56 41.08
C TYR A 529 -8.16 -10.20 41.51
N THR A 530 -8.05 -9.42 42.59
CA THR A 530 -6.78 -9.19 43.27
C THR A 530 -6.39 -10.43 44.10
N PRO A 531 -5.09 -10.69 44.38
CA PRO A 531 -4.64 -11.86 45.12
C PRO A 531 -5.32 -12.10 46.49
N GLN A 532 -5.97 -11.08 47.05
CA GLN A 532 -6.64 -11.11 48.34
C GLN A 532 -8.12 -11.53 48.27
N GLU A 533 -8.68 -11.64 47.07
CA GLU A 533 -10.11 -11.95 46.83
C GLU A 533 -10.36 -13.42 46.44
N TYR A 534 -9.32 -14.25 46.38
CA TYR A 534 -9.43 -15.66 46.00
C TYR A 534 -9.91 -16.54 47.15
N ASP A 535 -10.96 -17.33 46.90
CA ASP A 535 -11.38 -18.46 47.74
C ASP A 535 -10.83 -19.80 47.19
N GLN A 536 -10.66 -20.80 48.05
CA GLN A 536 -10.01 -22.08 47.72
C GLN A 536 -10.75 -22.87 46.63
N GLY A 537 -12.06 -22.63 46.44
CA GLY A 537 -12.87 -23.18 45.35
C GLY A 537 -12.72 -22.47 44.00
N GLN A 538 -12.05 -21.32 43.93
CA GLN A 538 -11.74 -20.60 42.69
C GLN A 538 -10.36 -20.98 42.11
N LEU A 539 -9.56 -21.78 42.83
CA LEU A 539 -8.27 -22.28 42.35
C LEU A 539 -8.42 -23.22 41.15
N ASP A 540 -9.51 -23.98 41.06
CA ASP A 540 -9.81 -24.84 39.92
C ASP A 540 -10.08 -24.04 38.63
N LEU A 541 -10.61 -22.81 38.75
CA LEU A 541 -10.82 -21.88 37.63
C LEU A 541 -9.50 -21.24 37.13
N LEU A 542 -8.44 -21.31 37.93
CA LEU A 542 -7.08 -20.86 37.57
C LEU A 542 -6.19 -22.00 37.03
N ALA A 543 -6.69 -23.25 37.00
CA ALA A 543 -5.92 -24.40 36.53
C ALA A 543 -5.71 -24.41 35.00
N ASP A 544 -6.58 -23.74 34.24
CA ASP A 544 -6.40 -23.46 32.82
C ASP A 544 -6.52 -21.96 32.57
N ASN A 545 -5.41 -21.36 32.16
CA ASN A 545 -5.33 -19.93 31.84
C ASN A 545 -5.90 -19.59 30.47
N VAL A 546 -6.24 -20.60 29.65
CA VAL A 546 -6.84 -20.43 28.32
C VAL A 546 -8.38 -20.49 28.41
N LYS A 547 -9.05 -19.64 27.64
CA LYS A 547 -10.52 -19.66 27.52
C LYS A 547 -10.99 -21.00 26.92
N PRO A 548 -12.06 -21.63 27.44
CA PRO A 548 -12.47 -22.98 27.05
C PRO A 548 -12.97 -23.11 25.60
N ASP A 549 -13.35 -22.00 24.96
CA ASP A 549 -13.79 -21.95 23.57
C ASP A 549 -12.64 -21.68 22.58
N ARG A 550 -11.38 -21.73 23.04
CA ARG A 550 -10.17 -21.52 22.23
C ARG A 550 -9.58 -22.84 21.78
N THR A 551 -9.11 -22.84 20.53
CA THR A 551 -8.51 -23.98 19.85
C THR A 551 -6.99 -23.85 19.78
N SER A 552 -6.31 -24.97 19.47
CA SER A 552 -4.87 -24.97 19.18
C SER A 552 -4.48 -24.02 18.05
N ASP A 553 -5.33 -23.84 17.03
CA ASP A 553 -5.10 -22.86 15.95
C ASP A 553 -5.19 -21.40 16.47
N ASP A 554 -6.12 -21.12 17.41
CA ASP A 554 -6.24 -19.79 18.04
C ASP A 554 -4.97 -19.46 18.85
N LEU A 555 -4.44 -20.45 19.58
CA LEU A 555 -3.20 -20.32 20.35
C LEU A 555 -1.99 -20.13 19.43
N LEU A 556 -1.90 -20.89 18.34
CA LEU A 556 -0.83 -20.73 17.36
C LEU A 556 -0.81 -19.32 16.77
N ALA A 557 -1.97 -18.80 16.37
CA ALA A 557 -2.08 -17.46 15.79
C ALA A 557 -1.59 -16.37 16.77
N GLN A 558 -1.97 -16.48 18.06
CA GLN A 558 -1.45 -15.59 19.10
C GLN A 558 0.07 -15.68 19.23
N VAL A 559 0.62 -16.90 19.31
CA VAL A 559 2.07 -17.12 19.44
C VAL A 559 2.81 -16.52 18.24
N MET A 560 2.29 -16.67 17.02
CA MET A 560 2.88 -16.07 15.83
C MET A 560 2.90 -14.54 15.93
N LEU A 561 1.81 -13.92 16.37
CA LEU A 561 1.74 -12.46 16.58
C LEU A 561 2.73 -11.98 17.65
N ASP A 562 2.76 -12.64 18.81
CA ASP A 562 3.64 -12.28 19.94
C ASP A 562 5.13 -12.40 19.59
N TRP A 563 5.46 -13.25 18.62
CA TRP A 563 6.83 -13.49 18.15
C TRP A 563 7.19 -12.75 16.86
N GLY A 564 6.30 -11.86 16.39
CA GLY A 564 6.50 -11.08 15.17
C GLY A 564 6.60 -11.94 13.91
N LEU A 565 6.00 -13.13 13.91
CA LEU A 565 5.96 -14.02 12.75
C LEU A 565 4.77 -13.68 11.85
N PRO A 566 4.97 -13.51 10.53
CA PRO A 566 3.87 -13.30 9.60
C PRO A 566 2.84 -14.43 9.66
N LEU A 567 1.55 -14.07 9.75
CA LEU A 567 0.44 -15.02 9.71
C LEU A 567 0.29 -15.75 8.36
N SER A 568 1.07 -15.39 7.35
CA SER A 568 1.12 -16.02 6.02
C SER A 568 2.17 -17.12 5.88
N LEU A 569 2.99 -17.38 6.92
CA LEU A 569 3.99 -18.44 6.89
C LEU A 569 3.34 -19.82 6.71
N LYS A 570 4.04 -20.75 6.06
CA LYS A 570 3.51 -22.10 5.83
C LYS A 570 3.35 -22.82 7.17
N ILE A 571 2.22 -23.52 7.35
CA ILE A 571 1.92 -24.28 8.57
C ILE A 571 1.80 -25.75 8.18
N GLU A 572 2.56 -26.60 8.84
CA GLU A 572 2.46 -28.06 8.74
C GLU A 572 2.04 -28.65 10.08
N ARG A 573 1.16 -29.66 10.04
CA ARG A 573 0.78 -30.43 11.23
C ARG A 573 1.45 -31.79 11.17
N ALA A 574 2.23 -32.10 12.20
CA ALA A 574 2.89 -33.38 12.36
C ALA A 574 2.42 -34.06 13.65
N THR A 575 2.42 -35.39 13.67
CA THR A 575 2.22 -36.16 14.90
C THR A 575 3.57 -36.66 15.41
N ILE A 576 4.01 -36.15 16.57
CA ILE A 576 5.29 -36.51 17.19
C ILE A 576 4.99 -37.16 18.54
N ALA A 577 5.44 -38.41 18.71
CA ALA A 577 5.16 -39.24 19.90
C ALA A 577 3.68 -39.22 20.34
N GLY A 578 2.75 -39.22 19.36
CA GLY A 578 1.30 -39.23 19.61
C GLY A 578 0.71 -37.87 19.98
N LYS A 579 1.45 -36.76 19.83
CA LYS A 579 1.00 -35.39 20.06
C LYS A 579 0.96 -34.60 18.75
N GLU A 580 -0.02 -33.73 18.59
CA GLU A 580 -0.09 -32.80 17.46
C GLU A 580 0.90 -31.65 17.64
N VAL A 581 1.76 -31.44 16.65
CA VAL A 581 2.77 -30.38 16.61
C VAL A 581 2.59 -29.56 15.35
N PHE A 582 2.43 -28.25 15.53
CA PHE A 582 2.48 -27.27 14.45
C PHE A 582 3.93 -26.94 14.15
N LYS A 583 4.33 -27.07 12.88
CA LYS A 583 5.62 -26.67 12.35
C LYS A 583 5.41 -25.48 11.42
N VAL A 584 5.91 -24.31 11.81
CA VAL A 584 5.79 -23.06 11.04
C VAL A 584 7.11 -22.76 10.34
N GLU A 585 7.04 -22.55 9.03
CA GLU A 585 8.19 -22.25 8.15
C GLU A 585 9.39 -23.17 8.43
N GLU A 586 9.17 -24.47 8.21
CA GLU A 586 10.08 -25.61 8.39
C GLU A 586 10.60 -25.83 9.83
N ASN A 587 11.41 -24.91 10.35
CA ASN A 587 12.03 -24.98 11.68
C ASN A 587 11.94 -23.66 12.47
N SER A 588 11.19 -22.67 11.99
CA SER A 588 11.13 -21.35 12.62
C SER A 588 10.38 -21.34 13.96
N LEU A 589 9.24 -22.04 14.04
CA LEU A 589 8.46 -22.18 15.27
C LEU A 589 7.80 -23.56 15.32
N TYR A 590 8.00 -24.27 16.42
CA TYR A 590 7.27 -25.50 16.75
C TYR A 590 6.30 -25.18 17.88
N ALA A 591 5.03 -25.57 17.76
CA ALA A 591 4.06 -25.38 18.84
C ALA A 591 3.32 -26.69 19.13
N CYS A 592 3.21 -27.06 20.39
CA CYS A 592 2.47 -28.23 20.85
C CYS A 592 1.59 -27.85 22.04
N PHE A 593 0.28 -27.91 21.84
CA PHE A 593 -0.71 -27.53 22.85
C PHE A 593 -1.42 -28.73 23.50
N ASP A 594 -1.02 -29.95 23.13
CA ASP A 594 -1.50 -31.18 23.75
C ASP A 594 -0.95 -31.37 25.17
N THR A 595 -1.64 -32.19 25.97
CA THR A 595 -1.25 -32.52 27.35
C THR A 595 -0.33 -33.73 27.43
N GLY A 596 0.32 -33.95 28.58
CA GLY A 596 1.21 -35.08 28.82
C GLY A 596 2.56 -34.98 28.10
N ILE A 597 3.10 -33.76 27.96
CA ILE A 597 4.44 -33.50 27.43
C ILE A 597 5.48 -33.98 28.46
N ASP A 598 6.44 -34.79 28.00
CA ASP A 598 7.49 -35.39 28.82
C ASP A 598 8.87 -35.40 28.10
N GLU A 599 9.88 -35.98 28.75
CA GLU A 599 11.25 -36.04 28.22
C GLU A 599 11.37 -36.91 26.96
N ALA A 600 10.51 -37.92 26.78
CA ALA A 600 10.54 -38.76 25.60
C ALA A 600 10.12 -37.97 24.37
N PHE A 601 9.06 -37.17 24.50
CA PHE A 601 8.63 -36.23 23.46
C PHE A 601 9.71 -35.19 23.16
N ALA A 602 10.30 -34.57 24.19
CA ALA A 602 11.32 -33.54 24.02
C ALA A 602 12.59 -34.05 23.28
N LYS A 603 12.99 -35.31 23.50
CA LYS A 603 14.12 -35.93 22.76
C LYS A 603 13.87 -36.01 21.26
N VAL A 604 12.63 -36.34 20.85
CA VAL A 604 12.29 -36.46 19.43
C VAL A 604 12.27 -35.08 18.78
N ILE A 605 11.64 -34.10 19.43
CA ILE A 605 11.59 -32.73 18.90
C ILE A 605 12.98 -32.08 18.83
N ALA A 606 13.85 -32.32 19.82
CA ALA A 606 15.19 -31.74 19.84
C ALA A 606 16.04 -32.17 18.64
N ALA A 607 15.75 -33.33 18.04
CA ALA A 607 16.46 -33.82 16.85
C ALA A 607 16.21 -32.95 15.61
N ASP A 608 15.03 -32.30 15.53
CA ASP A 608 14.68 -31.39 14.43
C ASP A 608 15.29 -29.98 14.60
N ALA A 609 15.90 -29.70 15.77
CA ALA A 609 16.55 -28.44 16.12
C ALA A 609 15.75 -27.17 15.73
N PRO A 610 14.49 -27.02 16.18
CA PRO A 610 13.70 -25.84 15.87
C PRO A 610 14.32 -24.59 16.49
N LEU A 611 14.29 -23.46 15.78
CA LEU A 611 14.79 -22.19 16.32
C LEU A 611 14.03 -21.80 17.59
N ARG A 612 12.73 -22.12 17.60
CA ARG A 612 11.87 -21.73 18.69
C ARG A 612 10.75 -22.74 18.93
N ILE A 613 10.37 -22.92 20.19
CA ILE A 613 9.32 -23.87 20.58
C ILE A 613 8.39 -23.32 21.67
N VAL A 614 7.10 -23.61 21.53
CA VAL A 614 6.06 -23.20 22.50
C VAL A 614 5.21 -24.37 22.96
N PHE A 615 4.96 -24.41 24.25
CA PHE A 615 4.07 -25.37 24.91
C PHE A 615 2.97 -24.66 25.70
N LYS A 616 1.86 -25.35 25.95
CA LYS A 616 0.87 -24.93 26.95
C LYS A 616 1.36 -25.29 28.35
N ASP A 617 1.19 -24.42 29.35
CA ASP A 617 1.73 -24.64 30.70
C ASP A 617 1.15 -25.88 31.38
N ASN A 618 -0.18 -26.03 31.33
CA ASN A 618 -0.84 -27.25 31.80
C ASN A 618 -0.68 -28.44 30.84
N GLY A 619 0.10 -28.27 29.76
CA GLY A 619 0.41 -29.31 28.78
C GLY A 619 1.45 -30.31 29.28
N PHE A 620 2.26 -29.96 30.29
CA PHE A 620 3.26 -30.88 30.85
C PHE A 620 2.61 -31.97 31.72
N LYS A 621 3.25 -33.14 31.78
CA LYS A 621 2.79 -34.23 32.65
C LYS A 621 2.78 -33.84 34.13
N ASP A 622 3.80 -33.09 34.56
CA ASP A 622 3.95 -32.50 35.90
C ASP A 622 5.06 -31.41 35.87
N ASP A 623 5.24 -30.67 36.97
CA ASP A 623 6.26 -29.61 37.09
C ASP A 623 7.70 -30.13 36.95
N THR A 624 7.93 -31.41 37.29
CA THR A 624 9.23 -32.05 37.16
C THR A 624 9.53 -32.29 35.68
N ALA A 625 8.56 -32.80 34.92
CA ALA A 625 8.63 -32.97 33.48
C ALA A 625 8.89 -31.64 32.77
N LYS A 626 8.20 -30.56 33.16
CA LYS A 626 8.45 -29.20 32.62
C LYS A 626 9.91 -28.77 32.77
N THR A 627 10.47 -28.96 33.96
CA THR A 627 11.86 -28.60 34.26
C THR A 627 12.84 -29.48 33.47
N ASN A 628 12.58 -30.79 33.41
CA ASN A 628 13.43 -31.74 32.70
C ASN A 628 13.41 -31.51 31.18
N VAL A 629 12.24 -31.27 30.60
CA VAL A 629 12.07 -30.94 29.17
C VAL A 629 12.88 -29.69 28.83
N LYS A 630 12.81 -28.63 29.65
CA LYS A 630 13.58 -27.40 29.43
C LYS A 630 15.10 -27.64 29.46
N GLN A 631 15.60 -28.41 30.44
CA GLN A 631 17.03 -28.74 30.52
C GLN A 631 17.48 -29.62 29.35
N LEU A 632 16.64 -30.57 28.96
CA LEU A 632 16.92 -31.50 27.87
C LEU A 632 16.99 -30.78 26.52
N LEU A 633 16.03 -29.89 26.24
CA LEU A 633 16.07 -29.05 25.04
C LEU A 633 17.33 -28.18 25.03
N LYS A 634 17.70 -27.56 26.16
CA LYS A 634 18.94 -26.77 26.26
C LYS A 634 20.20 -27.60 26.03
N GLN A 635 20.19 -28.88 26.39
CA GLN A 635 21.33 -29.79 26.19
C GLN A 635 21.42 -30.29 24.75
N LEU A 636 20.30 -30.67 24.14
CA LEU A 636 20.25 -31.32 22.83
C LEU A 636 20.11 -30.34 21.66
N SER A 637 19.48 -29.18 21.90
CA SER A 637 19.27 -28.11 20.93
C SER A 637 19.50 -26.74 21.61
N PRO A 638 20.75 -26.37 21.88
CA PRO A 638 21.10 -25.21 22.72
C PRO A 638 20.62 -23.86 22.16
N GLU A 639 20.43 -23.77 20.85
CA GLU A 639 19.94 -22.57 20.16
C GLU A 639 18.40 -22.45 20.17
N THR A 640 17.67 -23.49 20.60
CA THR A 640 16.21 -23.47 20.64
C THR A 640 15.70 -22.60 21.79
N GLU A 641 14.94 -21.55 21.46
CA GLU A 641 14.24 -20.74 22.45
C GLU A 641 12.89 -21.40 22.83
N MET A 642 12.77 -21.87 24.08
CA MET A 642 11.53 -22.44 24.61
C MET A 642 10.73 -21.41 25.41
N LYS A 643 9.44 -21.24 25.06
CA LYS A 643 8.45 -20.52 25.88
C LYS A 643 7.26 -21.41 26.23
N VAL A 644 6.50 -20.94 27.20
CA VAL A 644 5.28 -21.58 27.67
C VAL A 644 4.20 -20.52 27.74
N ILE A 645 2.99 -20.88 27.31
CA ILE A 645 1.79 -20.04 27.36
C ILE A 645 0.77 -20.56 28.35
#